data_AF-A0A1L7WXW5-F1
#
_entry.id   AF-A0A1L7WXW5-F1
#
_cell.length_a   1.000
_cell.length_b   1.000
_cell.length_c   1.000
_cell.angle_alpha   90.00
_cell.angle_beta   90.00
_cell.angle_gamma   90.00
#
_symmetry.space_group_name_H-M   'P 1'
#
loop_
_entity.id
_entity.type
_entity.pdbx_description
1 polymer ?
#
loop_
_entity_poly.entity_id
_entity_poly.type
_entity_poly.pdbx_seq_one_letter_code
_entity_poly.pdbx_strand_id
1 'polypeptide(L)'
;MCRTRRIKCDETKPTCNQCAKSRRQCPGYKDDFDLVFRNETQATERRARRAVNSKKMSAQITFANQQSAFASSPEDVDSKAVIFTNTDSGSLTRFAPPETISIPYEEQAPCFFLTNYVIQTREASRGYFDFIEPMLEKESPDSHLSLAFGAVAMASLANRPNSRGRALYPQALSAYTKALKAVNLALQNPALQKTDQTLAAILMLGFFETIASERSNAMAWYSHIDGAVQLVKMRGKKQLRTKVGNSLFVCVRAQMTTTCLSGSKAPLLGVDWWLGDQKPDDAGSFVTRLNLRIAELRYEINAALSTFPRTPEYFQEVINLMKRAQAMEQEYLEWEVKVPQQWRSQTVAWVDQIPGGDITKAEVCPGKVDMFPDLWTAHLWNSARVARLFISGVIVRCAAWVCSPVDYRTTPEYAQAVRLCGDLVTDMIASVPFFLGWRVGQGGNLKNGEFSGFESWGESGPPKAIGGFFVIWALFSISNTDFVSDSQRAWSKGRLMYISETLGLNHAKVLSKFQLRLPSMVIRRDALVHTPPTSQMMAPTMSRGYTPPAHTQHHTTTQTIHNIAAQHQAEAQAQAAQYQAQTPGPQTQYQNQNWYQNPSASPGSMSTRSLSNSSGASPIMNPPIVPIYTMNPLQQREAMQRETWEKERKNLLKKASNQQGDSVERLLANYLQV
;
A
#
# COMPACT_ATOMS: atom_id res chain seq x y z
N MET A 1 -56.83 14.73 -14.64
CA MET A 1 -58.28 14.97 -14.52
C MET A 1 -59.12 13.75 -14.91
N CYS A 2 -58.96 13.15 -16.10
CA CYS A 2 -59.67 11.89 -16.44
C CYS A 2 -59.40 10.73 -15.47
N ARG A 3 -58.14 10.56 -15.03
CA ARG A 3 -57.75 9.54 -14.03
C ARG A 3 -58.51 9.68 -12.70
N THR A 4 -58.57 10.88 -12.14
CA THR A 4 -59.29 11.18 -10.89
C THR A 4 -60.78 10.86 -11.00
N ARG A 5 -61.35 11.06 -12.20
CA ARG A 5 -62.75 10.79 -12.50
C ARG A 5 -63.01 9.33 -12.93
N ARG A 6 -61.97 8.50 -13.01
CA ARG A 6 -62.02 7.10 -13.48
C ARG A 6 -62.72 6.93 -14.84
N ILE A 7 -62.56 7.90 -15.74
CA ILE A 7 -63.04 7.82 -17.13
C ILE A 7 -61.86 7.60 -18.07
N LYS A 8 -62.09 6.88 -19.17
CA LYS A 8 -61.04 6.57 -20.16
C LYS A 8 -60.54 7.86 -20.82
N CYS A 9 -59.23 8.06 -20.82
CA CYS A 9 -58.57 9.19 -21.47
C CYS A 9 -58.25 8.83 -22.92
N ASP A 10 -58.45 9.76 -23.85
CA ASP A 10 -58.15 9.58 -25.28
C ASP A 10 -56.71 9.97 -25.67
N GLU A 11 -55.91 10.41 -24.69
CA GLU A 11 -54.45 10.64 -24.77
C GLU A 11 -53.96 11.63 -25.85
N THR A 12 -54.89 12.37 -26.47
CA THR A 12 -54.57 13.46 -27.41
C THR A 12 -53.80 14.60 -26.73
N LYS A 13 -52.72 15.07 -27.37
CA LYS A 13 -51.82 16.14 -26.87
C LYS A 13 -52.11 17.46 -27.60
N PRO A 14 -52.00 18.66 -26.96
CA PRO A 14 -51.50 18.90 -25.59
C PRO A 14 -52.51 18.64 -24.47
N THR A 15 -53.81 18.57 -24.77
CA THR A 15 -54.87 18.27 -23.80
C THR A 15 -55.88 17.27 -24.37
N CYS A 16 -56.32 16.31 -23.56
CA CYS A 16 -57.27 15.30 -24.02
C CYS A 16 -58.66 15.89 -24.37
N ASN A 17 -59.32 15.34 -25.38
CA ASN A 17 -60.62 15.86 -25.83
C ASN A 17 -61.72 15.71 -24.78
N GLN A 18 -61.62 14.70 -23.90
CA GLN A 18 -62.59 14.51 -22.82
C GLN A 18 -62.56 15.66 -21.79
N CYS A 19 -61.37 16.19 -21.49
CA CYS A 19 -61.24 17.36 -20.62
C CYS A 19 -61.65 18.65 -21.35
N ALA A 20 -61.30 18.79 -22.63
CA ALA A 20 -61.70 19.93 -23.44
C ALA A 20 -63.22 20.05 -23.58
N LYS A 21 -63.92 18.96 -23.94
CA LYS A 21 -65.38 18.93 -24.08
C LYS A 21 -66.12 19.20 -22.77
N SER A 22 -65.58 18.72 -21.64
CA SER A 22 -66.17 19.00 -20.33
C SER A 22 -65.79 20.38 -19.77
N ARG A 23 -65.09 21.22 -20.55
CA ARG A 23 -64.58 22.56 -20.17
C ARG A 23 -63.80 22.54 -18.85
N ARG A 24 -63.04 21.48 -18.60
CA ARG A 24 -62.19 21.34 -17.41
C ARG A 24 -60.73 21.38 -17.80
N GLN A 25 -59.93 22.05 -16.98
CA GLN A 25 -58.50 22.16 -17.22
C GLN A 25 -57.83 20.78 -17.13
N CYS A 26 -57.24 20.35 -18.24
CA CYS A 26 -56.45 19.13 -18.27
C CYS A 26 -55.07 19.46 -17.70
N PRO A 27 -54.60 18.75 -16.65
CA PRO A 27 -53.29 19.02 -16.04
C PRO A 27 -52.09 18.64 -16.92
N GLY A 28 -52.32 18.29 -18.19
CA GLY A 28 -51.28 17.84 -19.13
C GLY A 28 -50.83 16.41 -18.89
N TYR A 29 -49.96 15.94 -19.78
CA TYR A 29 -49.24 14.67 -19.66
C TYR A 29 -47.87 14.97 -19.07
N LYS A 30 -47.36 14.08 -18.21
CA LYS A 30 -46.00 14.22 -17.70
C LYS A 30 -45.00 14.08 -18.84
N ASP A 31 -43.95 14.89 -18.81
CA ASP A 31 -42.86 14.87 -19.78
C ASP A 31 -42.09 13.54 -19.66
N ASP A 32 -41.67 12.95 -20.77
CA ASP A 32 -40.99 11.64 -20.80
C ASP A 32 -39.60 11.71 -20.12
N PHE A 33 -39.07 12.92 -19.89
CA PHE A 33 -37.87 13.17 -19.10
C PHE A 33 -38.05 13.03 -17.57
N ASP A 34 -39.28 13.01 -17.05
CA ASP A 34 -39.58 12.83 -15.62
C ASP A 34 -39.72 11.35 -15.19
N LEU A 35 -39.43 10.41 -16.10
CA LEU A 35 -39.33 8.96 -15.83
C LEU A 35 -37.91 8.52 -15.40
N VAL A 36 -36.99 9.47 -15.15
CA VAL A 36 -35.69 9.18 -14.51
C VAL A 36 -35.91 9.01 -13.01
N PHE A 37 -35.71 7.78 -12.52
CA PHE A 37 -35.78 7.40 -11.11
C PHE A 37 -34.99 8.37 -10.21
N ARG A 38 -35.71 9.24 -9.49
CA ARG A 38 -35.14 10.01 -8.39
C ARG A 38 -35.10 9.15 -7.14
N ASN A 39 -33.91 9.01 -6.58
CA ASN A 39 -33.66 8.26 -5.35
C ASN A 39 -34.16 9.06 -4.12
N GLU A 40 -35.32 8.67 -3.59
CA GLU A 40 -35.97 9.23 -2.38
C GLU A 40 -35.38 8.67 -1.05
N THR A 41 -34.27 7.92 -1.09
CA THR A 41 -33.69 7.26 0.10
C THR A 41 -33.34 8.26 1.19
N GLN A 42 -32.84 9.46 0.84
CA GLN A 42 -32.52 10.49 1.86
C GLN A 42 -33.76 11.09 2.53
N ALA A 43 -34.88 11.26 1.82
CA ALA A 43 -36.11 11.78 2.40
C ALA A 43 -36.73 10.75 3.36
N THR A 44 -36.67 9.47 2.99
CA THR A 44 -37.11 8.33 3.80
C THR A 44 -36.22 8.13 5.03
N GLU A 45 -34.90 8.25 4.89
CA GLU A 45 -33.94 8.16 5.99
C GLU A 45 -34.12 9.29 7.01
N ARG A 46 -34.42 10.51 6.57
CA ARG A 46 -34.74 11.65 7.46
C ARG A 46 -36.05 11.44 8.21
N ARG A 47 -37.06 10.81 7.60
CA ARG A 47 -38.34 10.48 8.26
C ARG A 47 -38.16 9.37 9.30
N ALA A 48 -37.36 8.35 8.99
CA ALA A 48 -37.03 7.27 9.92
C ALA A 48 -36.21 7.77 11.13
N ARG A 49 -35.21 8.64 10.92
CA ARG A 49 -34.40 9.22 12.02
C ARG A 49 -35.21 10.09 12.97
N ARG A 50 -36.22 10.82 12.48
CA ARG A 50 -37.13 11.62 13.34
C ARG A 50 -38.02 10.74 14.23
N ALA A 51 -38.49 9.60 13.72
CA ALA A 51 -39.29 8.64 14.51
C ALA A 51 -38.47 7.94 15.61
N VAL A 52 -37.16 7.70 15.38
CA VAL A 52 -36.26 7.08 16.36
C VAL A 52 -35.86 8.06 17.48
N ASN A 53 -35.66 9.34 17.16
CA ASN A 53 -35.30 10.34 18.17
C ASN A 53 -36.46 10.70 19.11
N SER A 54 -37.71 10.65 18.64
CA SER A 54 -38.90 10.87 19.49
C SER A 54 -39.09 9.77 20.54
N LYS A 55 -38.62 8.52 20.28
CA LYS A 55 -38.67 7.41 21.24
C LYS A 55 -37.53 7.40 22.25
N LYS A 56 -36.42 8.10 21.99
CA LYS A 56 -35.30 8.23 22.94
C LYS A 56 -35.49 9.32 24.01
N MET A 57 -36.38 10.29 23.79
CA MET A 57 -36.67 11.33 24.77
C MET A 57 -37.62 10.90 25.90
N SER A 58 -38.38 9.80 25.76
CA SER A 58 -39.30 9.34 26.83
C SER A 58 -38.70 8.30 27.78
N ALA A 59 -37.45 7.86 27.57
CA ALA A 59 -36.81 6.81 28.37
C ALA A 59 -35.66 7.32 29.26
N GLN A 60 -35.45 8.64 29.35
CA GLN A 60 -34.33 9.25 30.09
C GLN A 60 -34.76 10.20 31.23
N ILE A 61 -36.05 10.22 31.62
CA ILE A 61 -36.53 10.97 32.79
C ILE A 61 -37.04 10.00 33.85
N THR A 62 -36.19 9.13 34.36
CA THR A 62 -36.32 8.57 35.71
C THR A 62 -34.95 8.06 36.14
N PHE A 63 -34.53 8.40 37.36
CA PHE A 63 -33.21 8.13 37.98
C PHE A 63 -32.14 9.21 37.82
N ALA A 64 -32.39 10.34 38.47
CA ALA A 64 -31.34 11.12 39.13
C ALA A 64 -31.96 11.91 40.30
N ASN A 65 -32.04 11.30 41.48
CA ASN A 65 -31.98 12.07 42.72
C ASN A 65 -31.67 11.16 43.92
N GLN A 66 -30.45 11.23 44.43
CA GLN A 66 -30.14 11.52 45.84
C GLN A 66 -28.64 11.26 46.10
N GLN A 67 -27.90 12.34 46.25
CA GLN A 67 -26.63 12.40 46.98
C GLN A 67 -26.94 12.63 48.46
N SER A 68 -26.15 12.03 49.36
CA SER A 68 -25.43 12.72 50.46
C SER A 68 -25.21 11.84 51.70
N ALA A 69 -24.01 12.00 52.27
CA ALA A 69 -23.66 11.96 53.70
C ALA A 69 -23.01 10.68 54.32
N PHE A 70 -21.73 10.90 54.69
CA PHE A 70 -21.05 10.57 55.96
C PHE A 70 -20.65 9.12 56.34
N ALA A 71 -19.32 8.93 56.34
CA ALA A 71 -18.42 8.55 57.44
C ALA A 71 -18.49 7.18 58.16
N SER A 72 -17.27 6.67 58.42
CA SER A 72 -16.81 5.83 59.55
C SER A 72 -16.80 4.29 59.38
N SER A 73 -15.59 3.71 59.41
CA SER A 73 -15.27 2.40 60.02
C SER A 73 -15.23 2.59 61.56
N PRO A 74 -15.37 1.59 62.49
CA PRO A 74 -14.79 0.23 62.42
C PRO A 74 -15.57 -0.93 63.14
N GLU A 75 -15.00 -2.14 63.01
CA GLU A 75 -14.89 -3.25 64.00
C GLU A 75 -16.11 -4.03 64.57
N ASP A 76 -16.09 -5.34 64.25
CA ASP A 76 -16.00 -6.49 65.18
C ASP A 76 -17.24 -7.15 65.86
N VAL A 77 -17.08 -8.48 66.03
CA VAL A 77 -17.71 -9.44 66.97
C VAL A 77 -18.96 -10.27 66.59
N ASP A 78 -18.64 -11.57 66.51
CA ASP A 78 -19.38 -12.85 66.58
C ASP A 78 -20.44 -13.00 67.69
N SER A 79 -21.59 -13.63 67.40
CA SER A 79 -22.09 -14.84 68.12
C SER A 79 -23.59 -15.17 67.91
N LYS A 80 -23.79 -16.35 67.29
CA LYS A 80 -24.65 -17.48 67.70
C LYS A 80 -26.15 -17.30 68.00
N ALA A 81 -26.98 -18.02 67.23
CA ALA A 81 -27.91 -19.00 67.80
C ALA A 81 -28.25 -20.12 66.78
N VAL A 82 -28.29 -21.35 67.30
CA VAL A 82 -28.33 -22.64 66.62
C VAL A 82 -29.76 -23.17 66.59
N ILE A 83 -30.24 -23.71 65.46
CA ILE A 83 -31.20 -24.82 65.43
C ILE A 83 -30.77 -25.81 64.34
N PHE A 84 -30.48 -27.04 64.75
CA PHE A 84 -30.13 -28.19 63.92
C PHE A 84 -31.36 -29.09 63.66
N THR A 85 -31.16 -30.04 62.74
CA THR A 85 -31.93 -31.26 62.39
C THR A 85 -32.86 -31.12 61.19
N ASN A 86 -32.92 -32.02 60.20
CA ASN A 86 -32.06 -33.14 59.77
C ASN A 86 -32.50 -33.55 58.33
N THR A 87 -31.51 -33.92 57.50
CA THR A 87 -31.51 -34.92 56.40
C THR A 87 -32.59 -35.03 55.32
N ASP A 88 -32.06 -35.22 54.10
CA ASP A 88 -32.59 -35.89 52.89
C ASP A 88 -33.56 -35.16 51.95
N SER A 89 -32.97 -34.48 50.95
CA SER A 89 -33.09 -34.88 49.53
C SER A 89 -32.16 -34.03 48.65
N GLY A 90 -31.38 -34.70 47.79
CA GLY A 90 -30.17 -34.20 47.13
C GLY A 90 -30.34 -32.92 46.32
N SER A 91 -29.67 -31.85 46.79
CA SER A 91 -29.31 -30.72 45.96
C SER A 91 -28.05 -31.09 45.20
N LEU A 92 -28.19 -31.32 43.88
CA LEU A 92 -27.07 -31.40 42.95
C LEU A 92 -26.28 -30.09 43.06
N THR A 93 -25.16 -30.14 43.80
CA THR A 93 -24.12 -29.14 43.70
C THR A 93 -23.72 -29.10 42.23
N ARG A 94 -24.10 -27.99 41.58
CA ARG A 94 -23.70 -27.68 40.22
C ARG A 94 -22.18 -27.50 40.27
N PHE A 95 -21.45 -28.60 40.09
CA PHE A 95 -20.01 -28.55 39.84
C PHE A 95 -19.82 -27.60 38.66
N ALA A 96 -19.27 -26.41 38.93
CA ALA A 96 -18.69 -25.63 37.86
C ALA A 96 -17.66 -26.55 37.20
N PRO A 97 -17.70 -26.74 35.87
CA PRO A 97 -16.66 -27.51 35.21
C PRO A 97 -15.32 -26.89 35.62
N PRO A 98 -14.28 -27.71 35.89
CA PRO A 98 -12.95 -27.18 36.17
C PRO A 98 -12.60 -26.15 35.10
N GLU A 99 -11.95 -25.04 35.48
CA GLU A 99 -11.34 -24.16 34.49
C GLU A 99 -10.54 -25.03 33.54
N THR A 100 -11.03 -25.15 32.31
CA THR A 100 -10.37 -25.95 31.27
C THR A 100 -8.93 -25.49 31.22
N ILE A 101 -7.97 -26.41 31.32
CA ILE A 101 -6.54 -26.12 31.12
C ILE A 101 -6.42 -25.50 29.72
N SER A 102 -6.42 -24.17 29.65
CA SER A 102 -6.35 -23.44 28.41
C SER A 102 -4.89 -23.14 28.15
N ILE A 103 -4.38 -23.58 27.00
CA ILE A 103 -3.05 -23.21 26.53
C ILE A 103 -2.93 -21.68 26.54
N PRO A 104 -1.86 -21.07 27.07
CA PRO A 104 -1.69 -19.61 27.05
C PRO A 104 -1.78 -19.04 25.64
N TYR A 105 -2.30 -17.82 25.48
CA TYR A 105 -2.42 -17.20 24.16
C TYR A 105 -1.08 -16.92 23.51
N GLU A 106 -0.06 -16.72 24.33
CA GLU A 106 1.35 -16.56 23.98
C GLU A 106 1.88 -17.79 23.24
N GLU A 107 1.33 -18.98 23.51
CA GLU A 107 1.65 -20.23 22.82
C GLU A 107 0.70 -20.49 21.64
N GLN A 108 -0.61 -20.20 21.80
CA GLN A 108 -1.58 -20.40 20.72
C GLN A 108 -1.33 -19.49 19.50
N ALA A 109 -0.97 -18.23 19.74
CA ALA A 109 -0.85 -17.22 18.68
C ALA A 109 0.26 -17.55 17.66
N PRO A 110 1.50 -17.89 18.08
CA PRO A 110 2.53 -18.39 17.18
C PRO A 110 2.06 -19.57 16.32
N CYS A 111 1.49 -20.61 16.94
CA CYS A 111 1.02 -21.81 16.21
C CYS A 111 -0.07 -21.46 15.20
N PHE A 112 -1.02 -20.59 15.60
CA PHE A 112 -2.05 -20.11 14.71
C PHE A 112 -1.46 -19.37 13.50
N PHE A 113 -0.49 -18.48 13.74
CA PHE A 113 0.15 -17.71 12.68
C PHE A 113 0.92 -18.62 11.71
N LEU A 114 1.76 -19.52 12.22
CA LEU A 114 2.54 -20.46 11.41
C LEU A 114 1.61 -21.34 10.55
N THR A 115 0.50 -21.80 11.12
CA THR A 115 -0.48 -22.63 10.41
C THR A 115 -1.18 -21.86 9.29
N ASN A 116 -1.55 -20.60 9.52
CA ASN A 116 -2.42 -19.84 8.62
C ASN A 116 -1.71 -18.93 7.62
N TYR A 117 -0.48 -18.48 7.94
CA TYR A 117 0.23 -17.45 7.19
C TYR A 117 1.57 -17.89 6.62
N VAL A 118 2.16 -19.00 7.10
CA VAL A 118 3.39 -19.55 6.55
C VAL A 118 3.08 -20.61 5.50
N ILE A 119 3.71 -20.47 4.34
CA ILE A 119 3.77 -21.47 3.29
C ILE A 119 5.18 -22.03 3.30
N GLN A 120 5.33 -23.30 3.64
CA GLN A 120 6.63 -23.97 3.58
C GLN A 120 7.01 -24.27 2.13
N THR A 121 8.30 -24.19 1.83
CA THR A 121 8.83 -24.62 0.53
C THR A 121 8.65 -26.14 0.38
N ARG A 122 8.01 -26.58 -0.70
CA ARG A 122 7.90 -28.00 -1.13
C ARG A 122 8.48 -28.14 -2.54
N GLU A 123 8.77 -29.35 -3.02
CA GLU A 123 9.45 -29.58 -4.31
C GLU A 123 8.86 -28.78 -5.50
N ALA A 124 7.54 -28.54 -5.51
CA ALA A 124 6.85 -27.73 -6.53
C ALA A 124 6.43 -26.31 -6.07
N SER A 125 6.43 -26.00 -4.76
CA SER A 125 5.85 -24.76 -4.21
C SER A 125 6.93 -23.88 -3.57
N ARG A 126 6.95 -22.60 -3.96
CA ARG A 126 7.78 -21.60 -3.27
C ARG A 126 7.20 -21.30 -1.88
N GLY A 127 8.08 -21.12 -0.90
CA GLY A 127 7.69 -20.69 0.44
C GLY A 127 7.30 -19.21 0.51
N TYR A 128 6.54 -18.86 1.54
CA TYR A 128 6.22 -17.49 1.93
C TYR A 128 6.21 -17.40 3.46
N PHE A 129 6.97 -16.45 4.01
CA PHE A 129 7.30 -16.37 5.44
C PHE A 129 7.95 -17.64 6.01
N ASP A 130 8.50 -18.53 5.17
CA ASP A 130 9.16 -19.78 5.56
C ASP A 130 10.49 -19.57 6.31
N PHE A 131 10.99 -18.33 6.32
CA PHE A 131 12.14 -17.93 7.13
C PHE A 131 11.80 -17.74 8.62
N ILE A 132 10.51 -17.58 9.00
CA ILE A 132 10.15 -17.21 10.37
C ILE A 132 10.48 -18.33 11.37
N GLU A 133 10.02 -19.55 11.10
CA GLU A 133 10.24 -20.72 11.95
C GLU A 133 11.74 -20.97 12.25
N PRO A 134 12.64 -21.13 11.26
CA PRO A 134 14.06 -21.38 11.54
C PRO A 134 14.80 -20.19 12.15
N MET A 135 14.25 -18.98 12.03
CA MET A 135 14.83 -17.80 12.69
C MET A 135 14.44 -17.76 14.16
N LEU A 136 13.18 -17.99 14.50
CA LEU A 136 12.67 -17.89 15.88
C LEU A 136 13.29 -18.93 16.83
N GLU A 137 13.68 -20.11 16.34
CA GLU A 137 14.37 -21.13 17.15
C GLU A 137 15.65 -20.63 17.85
N LYS A 138 16.28 -19.59 17.31
CA LYS A 138 17.58 -19.07 17.75
C LYS A 138 17.48 -17.71 18.44
N GLU A 139 16.28 -17.16 18.56
CA GLU A 139 16.05 -15.80 19.05
C GLU A 139 15.68 -15.78 20.52
N SER A 140 16.11 -14.74 21.23
CA SER A 140 15.60 -14.49 22.58
C SER A 140 14.16 -13.98 22.54
N PRO A 141 13.32 -14.24 23.57
CA PRO A 141 11.94 -13.76 23.61
C PRO A 141 11.81 -12.22 23.51
N ASP A 142 12.81 -11.48 24.00
CA ASP A 142 12.85 -10.02 24.00
C ASP A 142 13.51 -9.41 22.74
N SER A 143 13.94 -10.24 21.78
CA SER A 143 14.53 -9.74 20.55
C SER A 143 13.51 -8.96 19.72
N HIS A 144 13.98 -8.02 18.90
CA HIS A 144 13.10 -7.23 18.05
C HIS A 144 12.30 -8.08 17.05
N LEU A 145 12.84 -9.23 16.63
CA LEU A 145 12.11 -10.19 15.80
C LEU A 145 11.03 -10.92 16.60
N SER A 146 11.36 -11.46 17.78
CA SER A 146 10.39 -12.16 18.63
C SER A 146 9.23 -11.27 19.05
N LEU A 147 9.52 -10.01 19.41
CA LEU A 147 8.50 -9.01 19.74
C LEU A 147 7.60 -8.67 18.53
N ALA A 148 8.19 -8.46 17.35
CA ALA A 148 7.43 -8.15 16.14
C ALA A 148 6.55 -9.32 15.68
N PHE A 149 7.10 -10.54 15.74
CA PHE A 149 6.36 -11.77 15.45
C PHE A 149 5.23 -12.00 16.45
N GLY A 150 5.51 -11.89 17.76
CA GLY A 150 4.49 -12.03 18.80
C GLY A 150 3.35 -11.04 18.63
N ALA A 151 3.64 -9.79 18.26
CA ALA A 151 2.63 -8.77 17.98
C ALA A 151 1.69 -9.19 16.83
N VAL A 152 2.26 -9.60 15.69
CA VAL A 152 1.44 -9.96 14.51
C VAL A 152 0.70 -11.28 14.71
N ALA A 153 1.32 -12.24 15.40
CA ALA A 153 0.69 -13.50 15.77
C ALA A 153 -0.53 -13.26 16.69
N MET A 154 -0.36 -12.48 17.76
CA MET A 154 -1.46 -12.14 18.67
C MET A 154 -2.57 -11.36 17.96
N ALA A 155 -2.22 -10.38 17.11
CA ALA A 155 -3.21 -9.65 16.33
C ALA A 155 -4.01 -10.58 15.41
N SER A 156 -3.34 -11.52 14.75
CA SER A 156 -3.98 -12.48 13.86
C SER A 156 -4.97 -13.39 14.60
N LEU A 157 -4.60 -13.85 15.80
CA LEU A 157 -5.47 -14.66 16.65
C LEU A 157 -6.64 -13.86 17.21
N ALA A 158 -6.41 -12.59 17.59
CA ALA A 158 -7.43 -11.68 18.11
C ALA A 158 -8.53 -11.38 17.07
N ASN A 159 -8.18 -11.30 15.79
CA ASN A 159 -9.10 -10.98 14.72
C ASN A 159 -9.99 -12.14 14.25
N ARG A 160 -9.77 -13.36 14.74
CA ARG A 160 -10.63 -14.52 14.46
C ARG A 160 -12.06 -14.24 14.96
N PRO A 161 -13.12 -14.62 14.21
CA PRO A 161 -14.50 -14.38 14.62
C PRO A 161 -14.82 -14.84 16.06
N ASN A 162 -14.32 -16.01 16.45
CA ASN A 162 -14.54 -16.61 17.78
C ASN A 162 -13.66 -16.01 18.90
N SER A 163 -12.71 -15.15 18.55
CA SER A 163 -11.82 -14.43 19.48
C SER A 163 -12.23 -12.97 19.68
N ARG A 164 -13.18 -12.45 18.88
CA ARG A 164 -13.66 -11.07 18.98
C ARG A 164 -14.28 -10.81 20.36
N GLY A 165 -13.73 -9.83 21.07
CA GLY A 165 -14.14 -9.48 22.44
C GLY A 165 -13.18 -9.96 23.53
N ARG A 166 -12.16 -10.75 23.20
CA ARG A 166 -11.07 -11.09 24.14
C ARG A 166 -10.04 -9.96 24.20
N ALA A 167 -9.45 -9.73 25.37
CA ALA A 167 -8.44 -8.67 25.61
C ALA A 167 -7.07 -8.94 24.94
N LEU A 168 -7.05 -9.58 23.77
CA LEU A 168 -5.84 -9.94 23.03
C LEU A 168 -5.32 -8.80 22.17
N TYR A 169 -6.21 -7.99 21.59
CA TYR A 169 -5.80 -6.89 20.72
C TYR A 169 -4.98 -5.81 21.46
N PRO A 170 -5.34 -5.39 22.70
CA PRO A 170 -4.48 -4.52 23.49
C PRO A 170 -3.07 -5.09 23.76
N GLN A 171 -2.97 -6.41 23.98
CA GLN A 171 -1.68 -7.08 24.15
C GLN A 171 -0.86 -7.07 22.86
N ALA A 172 -1.50 -7.35 21.71
CA ALA A 172 -0.89 -7.26 20.39
C ALA A 172 -0.36 -5.85 20.11
N LEU A 173 -1.12 -4.79 20.44
CA LEU A 173 -0.69 -3.40 20.31
C LEU A 173 0.47 -3.04 21.26
N SER A 174 0.46 -3.57 22.48
CA SER A 174 1.57 -3.40 23.42
C SER A 174 2.84 -4.04 22.88
N ALA A 175 2.77 -5.29 22.40
CA ALA A 175 3.87 -5.98 21.76
C ALA A 175 4.35 -5.25 20.49
N TYR A 176 3.44 -4.74 19.66
CA TYR A 176 3.75 -3.93 18.48
C TYR A 176 4.54 -2.68 18.85
N THR A 177 4.13 -1.97 19.90
CA THR A 177 4.81 -0.76 20.38
C THR A 177 6.21 -1.09 20.93
N LYS A 178 6.35 -2.19 21.69
CA LYS A 178 7.66 -2.69 22.15
C LYS A 178 8.56 -3.06 20.97
N ALA A 179 8.02 -3.77 19.98
CA ALA A 179 8.73 -4.17 18.77
C ALA A 179 9.19 -2.96 17.97
N LEU A 180 8.35 -1.92 17.78
CA LEU A 180 8.76 -0.66 17.15
C LEU A 180 9.94 -0.02 17.88
N LYS A 181 9.91 0.04 19.23
CA LYS A 181 11.03 0.56 20.02
C LYS A 181 12.29 -0.28 19.81
N ALA A 182 12.18 -1.61 19.88
CA ALA A 182 13.31 -2.53 19.73
C ALA A 182 13.92 -2.47 18.32
N VAL A 183 13.10 -2.45 17.26
CA VAL A 183 13.55 -2.27 15.87
C VAL A 183 14.24 -0.92 15.69
N ASN A 184 13.71 0.17 16.27
CA ASN A 184 14.37 1.48 16.20
C ASN A 184 15.75 1.48 16.86
N LEU A 185 15.93 0.76 17.98
CA LEU A 185 17.24 0.57 18.61
C LEU A 185 18.16 -0.30 17.74
N ALA A 186 17.65 -1.39 17.14
CA ALA A 186 18.41 -2.25 16.24
C ALA A 186 18.90 -1.51 15.00
N LEU A 187 18.06 -0.66 14.40
CA LEU A 187 18.42 0.21 13.28
C LEU A 187 19.41 1.33 13.69
N GLN A 188 19.51 1.63 14.98
CA GLN A 188 20.52 2.54 15.50
C GLN A 188 21.88 1.86 15.76
N ASN A 189 21.91 0.54 15.82
CA ASN A 189 23.12 -0.23 16.04
C ASN A 189 23.72 -0.68 14.69
N PRO A 190 24.95 -0.26 14.33
CA PRO A 190 25.59 -0.64 13.07
C PRO A 190 25.69 -2.15 12.83
N ALA A 191 25.82 -2.94 13.89
CA ALA A 191 25.92 -4.39 13.84
C ALA A 191 24.55 -5.07 13.59
N LEU A 192 23.47 -4.53 14.14
CA LEU A 192 22.13 -5.14 14.07
C LEU A 192 21.32 -4.69 12.86
N GLN A 193 21.52 -3.46 12.39
CA GLN A 193 20.67 -2.87 11.34
C GLN A 193 20.63 -3.68 10.02
N LYS A 194 21.68 -4.46 9.69
CA LYS A 194 21.81 -5.21 8.42
C LYS A 194 21.49 -6.70 8.58
N THR A 195 21.11 -7.13 9.78
CA THR A 195 20.85 -8.55 10.06
C THR A 195 19.53 -8.99 9.45
N ASP A 196 19.42 -10.30 9.22
CA ASP A 196 18.22 -10.95 8.71
C ASP A 196 17.05 -10.72 9.68
N GLN A 197 17.31 -10.76 11.00
CA GLN A 197 16.36 -10.49 12.07
C GLN A 197 15.71 -9.11 11.94
N THR A 198 16.51 -8.08 11.69
CA THR A 198 15.99 -6.71 11.58
C THR A 198 15.07 -6.58 10.37
N LEU A 199 15.43 -7.19 9.24
CA LEU A 199 14.54 -7.18 8.07
C LEU A 199 13.27 -8.00 8.30
N ALA A 200 13.39 -9.19 8.90
CA ALA A 200 12.24 -10.04 9.24
C ALA A 200 11.28 -9.32 10.20
N ALA A 201 11.80 -8.62 11.22
CA ALA A 201 11.00 -7.85 12.15
C ALA A 201 10.21 -6.73 11.43
N ILE A 202 10.84 -5.99 10.51
CA ILE A 202 10.16 -4.96 9.71
C ILE A 202 9.05 -5.58 8.84
N LEU A 203 9.28 -6.75 8.23
CA LEU A 203 8.25 -7.46 7.47
C LEU A 203 7.07 -7.89 8.37
N MET A 204 7.33 -8.36 9.58
CA MET A 204 6.29 -8.71 10.55
C MET A 204 5.50 -7.49 11.03
N LEU A 205 6.16 -6.34 11.24
CA LEU A 205 5.48 -5.07 11.55
C LEU A 205 4.62 -4.58 10.37
N GLY A 206 5.11 -4.71 9.13
CA GLY A 206 4.31 -4.41 7.94
C GLY A 206 3.10 -5.35 7.80
N PHE A 207 3.25 -6.62 8.16
CA PHE A 207 2.15 -7.57 8.14
C PHE A 207 1.16 -7.36 9.30
N PHE A 208 1.64 -6.90 10.46
CA PHE A 208 0.78 -6.41 11.55
C PHE A 208 -0.17 -5.32 11.06
N GLU A 209 0.33 -4.33 10.31
CA GLU A 209 -0.53 -3.28 9.74
C GLU A 209 -1.58 -3.86 8.77
N THR A 210 -1.27 -4.95 8.07
CA THR A 210 -2.24 -5.61 7.18
C THR A 210 -3.36 -6.30 7.96
N ILE A 211 -3.03 -6.92 9.10
CA ILE A 211 -3.97 -7.62 9.98
C ILE A 211 -4.79 -6.61 10.80
N ALA A 212 -4.13 -5.65 11.43
CA ALA A 212 -4.70 -4.79 12.46
C ALA A 212 -5.31 -3.48 11.96
N SER A 213 -5.06 -3.07 10.70
CA SER A 213 -5.50 -1.75 10.22
C SER A 213 -7.03 -1.65 10.12
N GLU A 214 -7.62 -0.99 11.12
CA GLU A 214 -9.03 -0.57 11.14
C GLU A 214 -9.20 0.92 10.76
N ARG A 215 -8.11 1.70 10.82
CA ARG A 215 -8.12 3.14 10.51
C ARG A 215 -8.15 3.36 9.00
N SER A 216 -8.67 4.51 8.55
CA SER A 216 -8.76 4.91 7.13
C SER A 216 -7.41 5.02 6.39
N ASN A 217 -6.29 4.70 7.04
CA ASN A 217 -4.97 4.74 6.44
C ASN A 217 -4.67 3.45 5.66
N ALA A 218 -5.08 3.41 4.40
CA ALA A 218 -4.75 2.32 3.47
C ALA A 218 -3.24 2.14 3.24
N MET A 219 -2.42 3.12 3.63
CA MET A 219 -0.99 3.12 3.33
C MET A 219 -0.10 2.84 4.54
N ALA A 220 -0.66 2.43 5.69
CA ALA A 220 0.12 2.20 6.92
C ALA A 220 1.26 1.18 6.75
N TRP A 221 1.06 0.16 5.90
CA TRP A 221 2.09 -0.85 5.61
C TRP A 221 3.17 -0.34 4.63
N TYR A 222 2.90 0.70 3.82
CA TYR A 222 3.85 1.19 2.81
C TYR A 222 5.16 1.70 3.42
N SER A 223 5.11 2.36 4.58
CA SER A 223 6.30 2.88 5.26
C SER A 223 7.26 1.75 5.67
N HIS A 224 6.72 0.64 6.17
CA HIS A 224 7.50 -0.56 6.49
C HIS A 224 8.14 -1.18 5.24
N ILE A 225 7.42 -1.22 4.12
CA ILE A 225 7.98 -1.73 2.86
C ILE A 225 9.05 -0.80 2.30
N ASP A 226 8.86 0.52 2.33
CA ASP A 226 9.89 1.50 1.92
C ASP A 226 11.16 1.34 2.77
N GLY A 227 10.99 1.17 4.09
CA GLY A 227 12.08 0.83 5.00
C GLY A 227 12.77 -0.48 4.62
N ALA A 228 12.01 -1.55 4.40
CA ALA A 228 12.53 -2.86 4.03
C ALA A 228 13.33 -2.85 2.71
N VAL A 229 12.82 -2.14 1.69
CA VAL A 229 13.50 -1.92 0.40
C VAL A 229 14.86 -1.26 0.60
N GLN A 230 14.92 -0.26 1.47
CA GLN A 230 16.14 0.47 1.76
C GLN A 230 17.13 -0.37 2.58
N LEU A 231 16.67 -1.21 3.51
CA LEU A 231 17.53 -2.20 4.17
C LEU A 231 18.08 -3.22 3.18
N VAL A 232 17.26 -3.70 2.24
CA VAL A 232 17.69 -4.63 1.20
C VAL A 232 18.80 -4.00 0.33
N LYS A 233 18.66 -2.72 -0.05
CA LYS A 233 19.73 -1.94 -0.70
C LYS A 233 21.00 -1.90 0.16
N MET A 234 20.88 -1.58 1.46
CA MET A 234 22.02 -1.47 2.38
C MET A 234 22.74 -2.81 2.64
N ARG A 235 22.02 -3.93 2.60
CA ARG A 235 22.55 -5.30 2.74
C ARG A 235 23.26 -5.76 1.47
N GLY A 236 22.83 -5.27 0.31
CA GLY A 236 23.40 -5.59 -1.01
C GLY A 236 23.17 -7.04 -1.44
N LYS A 237 23.72 -7.44 -2.59
CA LYS A 237 23.47 -8.78 -3.19
C LYS A 237 24.00 -9.96 -2.36
N LYS A 238 24.89 -9.75 -1.38
CA LYS A 238 25.43 -10.82 -0.53
C LYS A 238 24.33 -11.58 0.24
N GLN A 239 23.20 -10.93 0.53
CA GLN A 239 22.05 -11.56 1.19
C GLN A 239 21.44 -12.71 0.37
N LEU A 240 21.61 -12.72 -0.96
CA LEU A 240 21.05 -13.75 -1.84
C LEU A 240 21.78 -15.10 -1.71
N ARG A 241 22.95 -15.13 -1.06
CA ARG A 241 23.78 -16.32 -0.90
C ARG A 241 23.26 -17.27 0.19
N THR A 242 22.42 -16.79 1.10
CA THR A 242 21.82 -17.62 2.16
C THR A 242 20.36 -17.89 1.85
N LYS A 243 19.85 -19.07 2.26
CA LYS A 243 18.44 -19.44 2.05
C LYS A 243 17.48 -18.42 2.72
N VAL A 244 17.78 -18.02 3.95
CA VAL A 244 17.00 -17.02 4.71
C VAL A 244 17.06 -15.65 4.04
N GLY A 245 18.26 -15.17 3.68
CA GLY A 245 18.43 -13.87 3.06
C GLY A 245 17.75 -13.77 1.68
N ASN A 246 17.79 -14.84 0.87
CA ASN A 246 17.05 -14.91 -0.38
C ASN A 246 15.53 -14.93 -0.16
N SER A 247 15.02 -15.67 0.82
CA SER A 247 13.59 -15.75 1.13
C SER A 247 13.05 -14.39 1.60
N LEU A 248 13.81 -13.69 2.45
CA LEU A 248 13.52 -12.31 2.85
C LEU A 248 13.51 -11.35 1.65
N PHE A 249 14.51 -11.45 0.77
CA PHE A 249 14.61 -10.63 -0.43
C PHE A 249 13.40 -10.81 -1.35
N VAL A 250 13.00 -12.07 -1.61
CA VAL A 250 11.82 -12.39 -2.43
C VAL A 250 10.55 -11.80 -1.82
N CYS A 251 10.38 -11.88 -0.50
CA CYS A 251 9.24 -11.30 0.20
C CYS A 251 9.21 -9.76 0.08
N VAL A 252 10.34 -9.07 0.30
CA VAL A 252 10.45 -7.62 0.12
C VAL A 252 10.14 -7.23 -1.31
N ARG A 253 10.68 -7.94 -2.29
CA ARG A 253 10.47 -7.68 -3.71
C ARG A 253 9.00 -7.81 -4.11
N ALA A 254 8.29 -8.84 -3.64
CA ALA A 254 6.87 -9.03 -3.92
C ALA A 254 6.03 -7.85 -3.40
N GLN A 255 6.29 -7.44 -2.15
CA GLN A 255 5.61 -6.30 -1.53
C GLN A 255 5.96 -4.98 -2.23
N MET A 256 7.24 -4.75 -2.54
CA MET A 256 7.70 -3.57 -3.28
C MET A 256 7.06 -3.49 -4.67
N THR A 257 7.00 -4.61 -5.40
CA THR A 257 6.39 -4.64 -6.73
C THR A 257 4.93 -4.18 -6.66
N THR A 258 4.21 -4.63 -5.63
CA THR A 258 2.83 -4.22 -5.37
C THR A 258 2.71 -2.73 -5.02
N THR A 259 3.61 -2.18 -4.19
CA THR A 259 3.62 -0.74 -3.85
C THR A 259 3.96 0.14 -5.05
N CYS A 260 4.93 -0.28 -5.87
CA CYS A 260 5.33 0.39 -7.11
C CYS A 260 4.20 0.40 -8.14
N LEU A 261 3.57 -0.76 -8.38
CA LEU A 261 2.42 -0.88 -9.28
C LEU A 261 1.21 -0.07 -8.81
N SER A 262 0.92 -0.03 -7.51
CA SER A 262 -0.27 0.70 -7.02
C SER A 262 -0.02 2.21 -6.88
N GLY A 263 1.18 2.58 -6.43
CA GLY A 263 1.60 3.97 -6.21
C GLY A 263 2.13 4.67 -7.45
N SER A 264 2.26 3.96 -8.58
CA SER A 264 2.88 4.47 -9.82
C SER A 264 4.30 4.99 -9.58
N LYS A 265 5.12 4.18 -8.91
CA LYS A 265 6.52 4.49 -8.61
C LYS A 265 7.43 3.51 -9.34
N ALA A 266 8.56 3.99 -9.81
CA ALA A 266 9.62 3.13 -10.31
C ALA A 266 10.24 2.32 -9.14
N PRO A 267 10.69 1.07 -9.39
CA PRO A 267 11.46 0.32 -8.42
C PRO A 267 12.81 1.00 -8.18
N LEU A 268 13.15 1.18 -6.91
CA LEU A 268 14.45 1.72 -6.51
C LEU A 268 15.57 0.83 -7.05
N LEU A 269 16.68 1.36 -7.57
CA LEU A 269 17.78 0.58 -8.20
C LEU A 269 17.45 -0.07 -9.56
N GLY A 270 16.24 0.15 -10.10
CA GLY A 270 15.82 -0.35 -11.41
C GLY A 270 15.47 -1.85 -11.41
N VAL A 271 14.80 -2.29 -12.49
CA VAL A 271 14.29 -3.66 -12.65
C VAL A 271 15.35 -4.73 -12.41
N ASP A 272 16.49 -4.67 -13.12
CA ASP A 272 17.46 -5.77 -13.14
C ASP A 272 18.11 -6.05 -11.78
N TRP A 273 18.23 -5.02 -10.94
CA TRP A 273 18.79 -5.20 -9.60
C TRP A 273 17.92 -6.14 -8.75
N TRP A 274 16.59 -6.05 -8.90
CA TRP A 274 15.63 -6.85 -8.14
C TRP A 274 15.44 -8.26 -8.65
N LEU A 275 15.95 -8.59 -9.84
CA LEU A 275 15.83 -9.94 -10.37
C LEU A 275 16.85 -10.91 -9.74
N GLY A 276 17.90 -10.37 -9.11
CA GLY A 276 18.94 -11.19 -8.49
C GLY A 276 19.64 -12.08 -9.51
N ASP A 277 19.96 -13.31 -9.12
CA ASP A 277 20.59 -14.32 -9.98
C ASP A 277 19.55 -15.29 -10.58
N GLN A 278 18.28 -14.86 -10.70
CA GLN A 278 17.21 -15.72 -11.21
C GLN A 278 17.40 -16.03 -12.70
N LYS A 279 17.19 -17.31 -13.07
CA LYS A 279 17.17 -17.72 -14.47
C LYS A 279 16.06 -16.96 -15.22
N PRO A 280 16.35 -16.38 -16.40
CA PRO A 280 15.36 -15.65 -17.20
C PRO A 280 14.12 -16.48 -17.56
N ASP A 281 14.28 -17.79 -17.74
CA ASP A 281 13.24 -18.70 -18.26
C ASP A 281 12.32 -19.29 -17.17
N ASP A 282 12.50 -18.91 -15.90
CA ASP A 282 11.57 -19.28 -14.84
C ASP A 282 10.27 -18.47 -14.94
N ALA A 283 9.11 -19.15 -15.01
CA ALA A 283 7.82 -18.49 -15.18
C ALA A 283 7.52 -17.41 -14.11
N GLY A 284 7.99 -17.62 -12.87
CA GLY A 284 7.87 -16.63 -11.80
C GLY A 284 8.79 -15.41 -11.97
N SER A 285 10.01 -15.64 -12.45
CA SER A 285 11.00 -14.60 -12.78
C SER A 285 10.48 -13.69 -13.90
N PHE A 286 9.89 -14.27 -14.94
CA PHE A 286 9.29 -13.53 -16.05
C PHE A 286 8.20 -12.55 -15.58
N VAL A 287 7.20 -13.04 -14.85
CA VAL A 287 6.09 -12.20 -14.34
C VAL A 287 6.63 -11.11 -13.41
N THR A 288 7.60 -11.44 -12.55
CA THR A 288 8.25 -10.45 -11.69
C THR A 288 8.93 -9.34 -12.50
N ARG A 289 9.69 -9.70 -13.54
CA ARG A 289 10.36 -8.74 -14.43
C ARG A 289 9.37 -7.82 -15.13
N LEU A 290 8.32 -8.38 -15.74
CA LEU A 290 7.31 -7.56 -16.42
C LEU A 290 6.56 -6.65 -15.45
N ASN A 291 6.19 -7.13 -14.28
CA ASN A 291 5.53 -6.29 -13.27
C ASN A 291 6.37 -5.08 -12.86
N LEU A 292 7.69 -5.25 -12.70
CA LEU A 292 8.61 -4.16 -12.39
C LEU A 292 8.73 -3.18 -13.58
N ARG A 293 8.86 -3.68 -14.81
CA ARG A 293 8.90 -2.83 -16.04
C ARG A 293 7.62 -2.04 -16.22
N ILE A 294 6.47 -2.62 -15.90
CA ILE A 294 5.18 -1.93 -15.95
C ILE A 294 5.09 -0.84 -14.88
N ALA A 295 5.66 -1.08 -13.70
CA ALA A 295 5.72 -0.04 -12.67
C ALA A 295 6.58 1.16 -13.11
N GLU A 296 7.72 0.93 -13.77
CA GLU A 296 8.52 1.99 -14.41
C GLU A 296 7.72 2.73 -15.48
N LEU A 297 7.08 2.00 -16.39
CA LEU A 297 6.28 2.60 -17.46
C LEU A 297 5.12 3.45 -16.91
N ARG A 298 4.44 3.00 -15.85
CA ARG A 298 3.38 3.77 -15.19
C ARG A 298 3.91 5.04 -14.55
N TYR A 299 5.11 4.99 -13.96
CA TYR A 299 5.78 6.17 -13.41
C TYR A 299 6.12 7.17 -14.52
N GLU A 300 6.71 6.71 -15.63
CA GLU A 300 7.04 7.54 -16.80
C GLU A 300 5.80 8.18 -17.42
N ILE A 301 4.71 7.43 -17.59
CA ILE A 301 3.47 7.93 -18.19
C ILE A 301 2.79 8.97 -17.29
N ASN A 302 2.83 8.79 -15.97
CA ASN A 302 2.31 9.82 -15.07
C ASN A 302 3.09 11.13 -15.20
N ALA A 303 4.42 11.08 -15.31
CA ALA A 303 5.23 12.27 -15.52
C ALA A 303 4.97 12.88 -16.92
N ALA A 304 4.93 12.06 -17.96
CA ALA A 304 4.71 12.49 -19.34
C ALA A 304 3.34 13.17 -19.51
N LEU A 305 2.26 12.47 -19.15
CA LEU A 305 0.90 12.97 -19.37
C LEU A 305 0.49 14.11 -18.43
N SER A 306 1.31 14.47 -17.44
CA SER A 306 1.11 15.66 -16.61
C SER A 306 1.92 16.87 -17.07
N THR A 307 2.95 16.68 -17.90
CA THR A 307 3.91 17.76 -18.23
C THR A 307 4.06 18.02 -19.73
N PHE A 308 3.74 17.06 -20.59
CA PHE A 308 4.01 17.16 -22.02
C PHE A 308 3.08 18.18 -22.69
N PRO A 309 3.62 19.19 -23.40
CA PRO A 309 2.81 20.04 -24.24
C PRO A 309 2.30 19.26 -25.46
N ARG A 310 1.18 19.69 -26.03
CA ARG A 310 0.60 19.07 -27.23
C ARG A 310 1.28 19.56 -28.51
N THR A 311 2.55 19.18 -28.71
CA THR A 311 3.31 19.43 -29.95
C THR A 311 3.61 18.11 -30.69
N PRO A 312 3.84 18.13 -32.02
CA PRO A 312 4.08 16.91 -32.82
C PRO A 312 5.15 15.97 -32.23
N GLU A 313 6.19 16.53 -31.63
CA GLU A 313 7.28 15.79 -31.00
C GLU A 313 6.77 14.96 -29.80
N TYR A 314 5.99 15.59 -28.91
CA TYR A 314 5.43 14.91 -27.75
C TYR A 314 4.28 13.97 -28.10
N PHE A 315 3.54 14.23 -29.19
CA PHE A 315 2.63 13.22 -29.76
C PHE A 315 3.38 11.94 -30.12
N GLN A 316 4.54 12.06 -30.76
CA GLN A 316 5.36 10.90 -31.10
C GLN A 316 5.90 10.19 -29.84
N GLU A 317 6.30 10.94 -28.80
CA GLU A 317 6.72 10.35 -27.52
C GLU A 317 5.59 9.59 -26.81
N VAL A 318 4.37 10.13 -26.77
CA VAL A 318 3.22 9.42 -26.19
C VAL A 318 2.86 8.17 -27.00
N ILE A 319 2.98 8.22 -28.33
CA ILE A 319 2.83 7.04 -29.19
C ILE A 319 3.92 5.99 -28.88
N ASN A 320 5.16 6.41 -28.64
CA ASN A 320 6.24 5.50 -28.28
C ASN A 320 5.99 4.82 -26.92
N LEU A 321 5.49 5.56 -25.93
CA LEU A 321 5.05 5.00 -24.64
C LEU A 321 3.91 3.99 -24.81
N MET A 322 2.93 4.28 -25.67
CA MET A 322 1.85 3.35 -26.00
C MET A 322 2.38 2.07 -26.65
N LYS A 323 3.30 2.19 -27.63
CA LYS A 323 3.92 1.03 -28.29
C LYS A 323 4.70 0.15 -27.32
N ARG A 324 5.41 0.75 -26.35
CA ARG A 324 6.09 0.01 -25.28
C ARG A 324 5.10 -0.78 -24.42
N ALA A 325 3.94 -0.19 -24.10
CA ALA A 325 2.89 -0.88 -23.37
C ALA A 325 2.30 -2.06 -24.17
N GLN A 326 2.02 -1.85 -25.45
CA GLN A 326 1.55 -2.90 -26.36
C GLN A 326 2.57 -4.05 -26.49
N ALA A 327 3.86 -3.73 -26.55
CA ALA A 327 4.91 -4.75 -26.55
C ALA A 327 4.91 -5.58 -25.25
N MET A 328 4.75 -4.95 -24.08
CA MET A 328 4.65 -5.69 -22.81
C MET A 328 3.40 -6.59 -22.73
N GLU A 329 2.27 -6.18 -23.32
CA GLU A 329 1.09 -7.05 -23.44
C GLU A 329 1.37 -8.26 -24.34
N GLN A 330 2.05 -8.03 -25.46
CA GLN A 330 2.46 -9.11 -26.35
C GLN A 330 3.42 -10.10 -25.65
N GLU A 331 4.36 -9.60 -24.86
CA GLU A 331 5.24 -10.45 -24.03
C GLU A 331 4.41 -11.34 -23.08
N TYR A 332 3.34 -10.82 -22.47
CA TYR A 332 2.45 -11.63 -21.61
C TYR A 332 1.69 -12.70 -22.38
N LEU A 333 1.19 -12.40 -23.57
CA LEU A 333 0.50 -13.38 -24.42
C LEU A 333 1.45 -14.53 -24.80
N GLU A 334 2.68 -14.21 -25.17
CA GLU A 334 3.69 -15.21 -25.50
C GLU A 334 4.08 -16.07 -24.29
N TRP A 335 4.17 -15.45 -23.11
CA TRP A 335 4.40 -16.17 -21.87
C TRP A 335 3.26 -17.13 -21.56
N GLU A 336 2.01 -16.69 -21.65
CA GLU A 336 0.81 -17.49 -21.38
C GLU A 336 0.76 -18.76 -22.24
N VAL A 337 1.14 -18.67 -23.52
CA VAL A 337 1.28 -19.83 -24.41
C VAL A 337 2.36 -20.81 -23.92
N LYS A 338 3.48 -20.29 -23.41
CA LYS A 338 4.65 -21.07 -22.95
C LYS A 338 4.50 -21.61 -21.53
N VAL A 339 3.50 -21.19 -20.75
CA VAL A 339 3.31 -21.68 -19.37
C VAL A 339 3.10 -23.20 -19.38
N PRO A 340 3.95 -23.97 -18.65
CA PRO A 340 3.82 -25.42 -18.56
C PRO A 340 2.46 -25.87 -18.02
N GLN A 341 1.99 -27.05 -18.44
CA GLN A 341 0.67 -27.58 -18.04
C GLN A 341 0.51 -27.64 -16.52
N GLN A 342 1.56 -28.00 -15.78
CA GLN A 342 1.54 -28.08 -14.32
C GLN A 342 1.31 -26.74 -13.62
N TRP A 343 1.41 -25.60 -14.31
CA TRP A 343 1.20 -24.26 -13.75
C TRP A 343 -0.10 -23.64 -14.23
N ARG A 344 -0.85 -24.30 -15.12
CA ARG A 344 -2.12 -23.81 -15.63
C ARG A 344 -3.24 -24.04 -14.61
N SER A 345 -4.21 -23.13 -14.61
CA SER A 345 -5.46 -23.34 -13.87
C SER A 345 -6.33 -24.39 -14.54
N GLN A 346 -7.13 -25.08 -13.73
CA GLN A 346 -8.16 -25.99 -14.21
C GLN A 346 -9.53 -25.43 -13.83
N THR A 347 -10.40 -25.22 -14.81
CA THR A 347 -11.81 -24.94 -14.53
C THR A 347 -12.49 -26.22 -14.04
N VAL A 348 -13.08 -26.17 -12.85
CA VAL A 348 -13.65 -27.34 -12.17
C VAL A 348 -15.16 -27.25 -11.97
N ALA A 349 -15.75 -26.07 -12.14
CA ALA A 349 -17.20 -25.89 -12.12
C ALA A 349 -17.63 -24.62 -12.87
N TRP A 350 -18.92 -24.57 -13.16
CA TRP A 350 -19.62 -23.41 -13.68
C TRP A 350 -20.84 -23.14 -12.80
N VAL A 351 -21.01 -21.89 -12.36
CA VAL A 351 -22.09 -21.46 -11.48
C VAL A 351 -22.98 -20.47 -12.21
N ASP A 352 -24.23 -20.85 -12.49
CA ASP A 352 -25.15 -20.01 -13.25
C ASP A 352 -25.95 -19.03 -12.39
N GLN A 353 -26.22 -19.38 -11.13
CA GLN A 353 -27.09 -18.59 -10.24
C GLN A 353 -26.50 -18.42 -8.84
N ILE A 354 -26.87 -17.32 -8.19
CA ILE A 354 -26.45 -16.98 -6.82
C ILE A 354 -27.55 -17.43 -5.86
N PRO A 355 -27.28 -18.37 -4.94
CA PRO A 355 -28.22 -18.75 -3.90
C PRO A 355 -28.60 -17.52 -3.05
N GLY A 356 -29.90 -17.23 -2.92
CA GLY A 356 -30.41 -16.12 -2.10
C GLY A 356 -30.31 -14.72 -2.71
N GLY A 357 -29.77 -14.57 -3.93
CA GLY A 357 -29.80 -13.33 -4.72
C GLY A 357 -28.92 -12.16 -4.26
N ASP A 358 -28.35 -12.21 -3.05
CA ASP A 358 -27.44 -11.17 -2.55
C ASP A 358 -26.00 -11.42 -3.04
N ILE A 359 -25.65 -10.81 -4.19
CA ILE A 359 -24.31 -10.91 -4.78
C ILE A 359 -23.19 -10.46 -3.81
N THR A 360 -23.48 -9.59 -2.84
CA THR A 360 -22.44 -9.09 -1.91
C THR A 360 -21.98 -10.15 -0.90
N LYS A 361 -22.78 -11.19 -0.69
CA LYS A 361 -22.49 -12.30 0.23
C LYS A 361 -22.16 -13.60 -0.47
N ALA A 362 -22.36 -13.67 -1.78
CA ALA A 362 -22.09 -14.87 -2.56
C ALA A 362 -20.62 -15.30 -2.44
N GLU A 363 -20.39 -16.59 -2.21
CA GLU A 363 -19.02 -17.15 -2.20
C GLU A 363 -18.41 -17.18 -3.60
N VAL A 364 -19.26 -17.38 -4.60
CA VAL A 364 -18.90 -17.48 -6.01
C VAL A 364 -19.71 -16.46 -6.80
N CYS A 365 -19.05 -15.76 -7.71
CA CYS A 365 -19.72 -14.93 -8.72
C CYS A 365 -20.18 -15.83 -9.86
N PRO A 366 -21.34 -15.59 -10.50
CA PRO A 366 -21.75 -16.35 -11.68
C PRO A 366 -20.63 -16.46 -12.73
N GLY A 367 -20.43 -17.67 -13.24
CA GLY A 367 -19.36 -18.02 -14.17
C GLY A 367 -18.52 -19.20 -13.70
N LYS A 368 -17.31 -19.33 -14.27
CA LYS A 368 -16.40 -20.43 -13.99
C LYS A 368 -15.72 -20.32 -12.61
N VAL A 369 -15.34 -21.47 -12.07
CA VAL A 369 -14.50 -21.61 -10.87
C VAL A 369 -13.22 -22.35 -11.25
N ASP A 370 -12.08 -21.73 -10.96
CA ASP A 370 -10.76 -22.23 -11.33
C ASP A 370 -9.96 -22.70 -10.11
N MET A 371 -9.29 -23.83 -10.26
CA MET A 371 -8.37 -24.41 -9.28
C MET A 371 -6.93 -24.33 -9.79
N PHE A 372 -6.01 -24.28 -8.84
CA PHE A 372 -4.58 -24.14 -9.12
C PHE A 372 -3.80 -25.20 -8.35
N PRO A 373 -2.58 -25.54 -8.81
CA PRO A 373 -1.70 -26.48 -8.11
C PRO A 373 -1.41 -26.06 -6.67
N ASP A 374 -1.20 -24.75 -6.46
CA ASP A 374 -0.85 -24.18 -5.18
C ASP A 374 -1.19 -22.68 -5.13
N LEU A 375 -1.17 -22.10 -3.92
CA LEU A 375 -1.49 -20.69 -3.67
C LEU A 375 -0.48 -19.72 -4.32
N TRP A 376 0.79 -20.11 -4.45
CA TRP A 376 1.82 -19.28 -5.05
C TRP A 376 1.60 -19.17 -6.56
N THR A 377 1.32 -20.29 -7.24
CA THR A 377 0.98 -20.32 -8.67
C THR A 377 -0.26 -19.48 -8.95
N ALA A 378 -1.32 -19.64 -8.14
CA ALA A 378 -2.52 -18.80 -8.26
C ALA A 378 -2.20 -17.30 -8.08
N HIS A 379 -1.36 -16.96 -7.09
CA HIS A 379 -0.98 -15.57 -6.80
C HIS A 379 -0.21 -14.95 -7.97
N LEU A 380 0.67 -15.73 -8.60
CA LEU A 380 1.44 -15.30 -9.76
C LEU A 380 0.54 -14.99 -10.96
N TRP A 381 -0.42 -15.87 -11.26
CA TRP A 381 -1.42 -15.63 -12.31
C TRP A 381 -2.20 -14.35 -12.06
N ASN A 382 -2.70 -14.15 -10.84
CA ASN A 382 -3.43 -12.93 -10.52
C ASN A 382 -2.54 -11.68 -10.56
N SER A 383 -1.27 -11.78 -10.21
CA SER A 383 -0.32 -10.69 -10.34
C SER A 383 -0.06 -10.31 -11.80
N ALA A 384 0.08 -11.29 -12.70
CA ALA A 384 0.18 -11.06 -14.14
C ALA A 384 -1.09 -10.40 -14.70
N ARG A 385 -2.28 -10.91 -14.32
CA ARG A 385 -3.58 -10.34 -14.76
C ARG A 385 -3.79 -8.91 -14.28
N VAL A 386 -3.46 -8.60 -13.04
CA VAL A 386 -3.49 -7.23 -12.50
C VAL A 386 -2.54 -6.31 -13.28
N ALA A 387 -1.34 -6.79 -13.61
CA ALA A 387 -0.38 -6.01 -14.38
C ALA A 387 -0.88 -5.72 -15.82
N ARG A 388 -1.54 -6.68 -16.46
CA ARG A 388 -2.19 -6.50 -17.78
C ARG A 388 -3.37 -5.52 -17.74
N LEU A 389 -4.12 -5.46 -16.64
CA LEU A 389 -5.10 -4.38 -16.42
C LEU A 389 -4.41 -3.00 -16.39
N PHE A 390 -3.25 -2.89 -15.74
CA PHE A 390 -2.49 -1.65 -15.72
C PHE A 390 -1.89 -1.29 -17.08
N ILE A 391 -1.41 -2.27 -17.85
CA ILE A 391 -0.96 -2.06 -19.24
C ILE A 391 -2.11 -1.50 -20.07
N SER A 392 -3.28 -2.12 -20.01
CA SER A 392 -4.47 -1.66 -20.73
C SER A 392 -4.87 -0.24 -20.32
N GLY A 393 -4.83 0.07 -19.02
CA GLY A 393 -5.07 1.42 -18.51
C GLY A 393 -4.06 2.45 -19.04
N VAL A 394 -2.80 2.07 -19.18
CA VAL A 394 -1.74 2.88 -19.80
C VAL A 394 -2.05 3.15 -21.28
N ILE A 395 -2.37 2.11 -22.05
CA ILE A 395 -2.66 2.22 -23.50
C ILE A 395 -3.85 3.17 -23.71
N VAL A 396 -4.94 2.98 -22.96
CA VAL A 396 -6.14 3.82 -23.06
C VAL A 396 -5.84 5.27 -22.66
N ARG A 397 -4.99 5.51 -21.65
CA ARG A 397 -4.57 6.87 -21.28
C ARG A 397 -3.77 7.55 -22.39
N CYS A 398 -2.82 6.85 -23.00
CA CYS A 398 -2.09 7.36 -24.15
C CYS A 398 -3.04 7.67 -25.31
N ALA A 399 -3.99 6.76 -25.61
CA ALA A 399 -4.96 6.95 -26.67
C ALA A 399 -5.83 8.18 -26.41
N ALA A 400 -6.31 8.34 -25.18
CA ALA A 400 -7.07 9.51 -24.77
C ALA A 400 -6.29 10.81 -24.86
N TRP A 401 -5.00 10.80 -24.55
CA TRP A 401 -4.17 11.99 -24.69
C TRP A 401 -3.97 12.38 -26.16
N VAL A 402 -3.73 11.39 -27.03
CA VAL A 402 -3.47 11.54 -28.47
C VAL A 402 -4.73 11.92 -29.26
N CYS A 403 -5.88 11.29 -28.99
CA CYS A 403 -7.09 11.59 -29.74
C CYS A 403 -7.83 12.84 -29.25
N SER A 404 -7.44 13.40 -28.09
CA SER A 404 -8.07 14.58 -27.51
C SER A 404 -8.18 15.73 -28.55
N PRO A 405 -9.35 16.38 -28.69
CA PRO A 405 -10.52 16.30 -27.82
C PRO A 405 -11.55 15.22 -28.17
N VAL A 406 -11.26 14.33 -29.13
CA VAL A 406 -12.16 13.21 -29.49
C VAL A 406 -12.29 12.24 -28.31
N ASP A 407 -13.48 11.66 -28.13
CA ASP A 407 -13.72 10.67 -27.08
C ASP A 407 -12.89 9.41 -27.32
N TYR A 408 -11.97 9.12 -26.40
CA TYR A 408 -11.12 7.94 -26.45
C TYR A 408 -11.90 6.62 -26.49
N ARG A 409 -13.18 6.61 -26.11
CA ARG A 409 -14.02 5.42 -26.18
C ARG A 409 -14.32 4.96 -27.60
N THR A 410 -14.10 5.82 -28.60
CA THR A 410 -14.26 5.46 -30.00
C THR A 410 -12.99 4.87 -30.61
N THR A 411 -11.88 4.79 -29.88
CA THR A 411 -10.60 4.28 -30.42
C THR A 411 -10.53 2.75 -30.37
N PRO A 412 -9.80 2.11 -31.30
CA PRO A 412 -9.62 0.66 -31.29
C PRO A 412 -8.92 0.18 -30.01
N GLU A 413 -8.04 0.98 -29.42
CA GLU A 413 -7.35 0.67 -28.16
C GLU A 413 -8.34 0.51 -27.01
N TYR A 414 -9.34 1.39 -26.90
CA TYR A 414 -10.37 1.25 -25.88
C TYR A 414 -11.22 0.00 -26.10
N ALA A 415 -11.64 -0.26 -27.34
CA ALA A 415 -12.41 -1.46 -27.67
C ALA A 415 -11.63 -2.75 -27.36
N GLN A 416 -10.32 -2.78 -27.62
CA GLN A 416 -9.44 -3.89 -27.25
C GLN A 416 -9.32 -4.03 -25.72
N ALA A 417 -9.12 -2.92 -25.01
CA ALA A 417 -9.02 -2.92 -23.56
C ALA A 417 -10.30 -3.43 -22.89
N VAL A 418 -11.49 -3.07 -23.38
CA VAL A 418 -12.78 -3.57 -22.87
C VAL A 418 -12.87 -5.09 -22.96
N ARG A 419 -12.50 -5.68 -24.10
CA ARG A 419 -12.52 -7.15 -24.28
C ARG A 419 -11.50 -7.83 -23.37
N LEU A 420 -10.23 -7.44 -23.50
CA LEU A 420 -9.13 -8.04 -22.74
C LEU A 420 -9.35 -7.92 -21.23
N CYS A 421 -9.68 -6.74 -20.73
CA CYS A 421 -9.86 -6.53 -19.29
C CYS A 421 -11.12 -7.24 -18.75
N GLY A 422 -12.17 -7.39 -19.57
CA GLY A 422 -13.33 -8.20 -19.22
C GLY A 422 -12.97 -9.68 -18.99
N ASP A 423 -12.15 -10.24 -19.88
CA ASP A 423 -11.65 -11.62 -19.77
C ASP A 423 -10.73 -11.77 -18.54
N LEU A 424 -9.77 -10.86 -18.37
CA LEU A 424 -8.85 -10.85 -17.23
C LEU A 424 -9.60 -10.78 -15.89
N VAL A 425 -10.65 -9.96 -15.80
CA VAL A 425 -11.47 -9.88 -14.58
C VAL A 425 -12.23 -11.17 -14.34
N THR A 426 -12.84 -11.75 -15.38
CA THR A 426 -13.57 -13.02 -15.28
C THR A 426 -12.65 -14.12 -14.74
N ASP A 427 -11.43 -14.19 -15.25
CA ASP A 427 -10.37 -15.09 -14.82
C ASP A 427 -9.91 -14.87 -13.37
N MET A 428 -9.73 -13.61 -12.96
CA MET A 428 -9.38 -13.31 -11.57
C MET A 428 -10.53 -13.66 -10.61
N ILE A 429 -11.78 -13.35 -10.97
CA ILE A 429 -12.98 -13.73 -10.21
C ILE A 429 -13.05 -15.25 -10.03
N ALA A 430 -12.79 -16.01 -11.10
CA ALA A 430 -12.81 -17.47 -11.10
C ALA A 430 -11.81 -18.10 -10.12
N SER A 431 -10.68 -17.41 -9.87
CA SER A 431 -9.65 -17.86 -8.93
C SER A 431 -9.99 -17.63 -7.45
N VAL A 432 -10.89 -16.69 -7.14
CA VAL A 432 -11.12 -16.25 -5.75
C VAL A 432 -11.58 -17.39 -4.84
N PRO A 433 -12.49 -18.30 -5.25
CA PRO A 433 -12.90 -19.41 -4.39
C PRO A 433 -11.70 -20.27 -3.94
N PHE A 434 -10.74 -20.54 -4.83
CA PHE A 434 -9.52 -21.29 -4.49
C PHE A 434 -8.70 -20.59 -3.40
N PHE A 435 -8.47 -19.28 -3.52
CA PHE A 435 -7.79 -18.49 -2.49
C PHE A 435 -8.54 -18.48 -1.16
N LEU A 436 -9.87 -18.53 -1.22
CA LEU A 436 -10.76 -18.49 -0.08
C LEU A 436 -11.21 -19.88 0.39
N GLY A 437 -10.42 -20.92 0.08
CA GLY A 437 -10.48 -22.22 0.74
C GLY A 437 -11.27 -23.30 0.01
N TRP A 438 -11.84 -23.01 -1.16
CA TRP A 438 -12.49 -24.05 -1.96
C TRP A 438 -11.47 -25.06 -2.51
N ARG A 439 -11.81 -26.35 -2.44
CA ARG A 439 -10.99 -27.46 -2.93
C ARG A 439 -11.86 -28.52 -3.61
N VAL A 440 -11.23 -29.31 -4.48
CA VAL A 440 -11.84 -30.52 -5.05
C VAL A 440 -11.57 -31.68 -4.08
N GLY A 441 -12.62 -32.27 -3.52
CA GLY A 441 -12.51 -33.43 -2.64
C GLY A 441 -12.18 -34.72 -3.40
N GLN A 442 -11.86 -35.79 -2.67
CA GLN A 442 -11.52 -37.11 -3.27
C GLN A 442 -12.61 -37.68 -4.19
N GLY A 443 -13.87 -37.32 -3.97
CA GLY A 443 -15.00 -37.70 -4.84
C GLY A 443 -15.29 -36.73 -5.99
N GLY A 444 -14.38 -35.79 -6.30
CA GLY A 444 -14.59 -34.76 -7.33
C GLY A 444 -15.51 -33.61 -6.91
N ASN A 445 -16.19 -33.71 -5.77
CA ASN A 445 -17.09 -32.67 -5.27
C ASN A 445 -16.33 -31.45 -4.76
N LEU A 446 -16.80 -30.26 -5.15
CA LEU A 446 -16.30 -29.00 -4.61
C LEU A 446 -16.77 -28.80 -3.18
N LYS A 447 -15.82 -28.51 -2.30
CA LYS A 447 -16.10 -28.18 -0.90
C LYS A 447 -15.41 -26.87 -0.54
N ASN A 448 -16.14 -26.01 0.17
CA ASN A 448 -15.53 -24.90 0.87
C ASN A 448 -14.84 -25.46 2.12
N GLY A 449 -13.51 -25.29 2.22
CA GLY A 449 -12.77 -25.76 3.38
C GLY A 449 -12.92 -24.81 4.57
N GLU A 450 -13.01 -25.37 5.77
CA GLU A 450 -13.06 -24.57 7.00
C GLU A 450 -11.66 -24.08 7.38
N PHE A 451 -11.48 -22.75 7.43
CA PHE A 451 -10.26 -22.12 7.98
C PHE A 451 -10.06 -22.38 9.48
N SER A 452 -11.09 -22.90 10.16
CA SER A 452 -11.11 -23.20 11.59
C SER A 452 -10.91 -24.68 11.93
N GLY A 453 -10.87 -25.57 10.94
CA GLY A 453 -10.81 -27.02 11.15
C GLY A 453 -9.43 -27.53 11.54
N PHE A 454 -9.37 -28.35 12.59
CA PHE A 454 -8.21 -29.20 12.91
C PHE A 454 -8.15 -30.43 11.98
N GLU A 455 -9.23 -30.72 11.26
CA GLU A 455 -9.33 -31.86 10.35
C GLU A 455 -8.76 -31.54 8.96
N SER A 456 -7.56 -32.04 8.68
CA SER A 456 -7.33 -33.06 7.66
C SER A 456 -5.84 -33.09 7.33
N TRP A 457 -5.15 -34.07 7.91
CA TRP A 457 -3.81 -34.51 7.52
C TRP A 457 -3.89 -35.25 6.16
N GLY A 458 -4.44 -34.59 5.14
CA GLY A 458 -4.31 -34.98 3.74
C GLY A 458 -3.16 -34.24 3.07
N GLU A 459 -2.75 -34.68 1.87
CA GLU A 459 -1.60 -34.14 1.12
C GLU A 459 -1.61 -32.60 0.94
N SER A 460 -2.79 -31.96 0.99
CA SER A 460 -2.96 -30.51 0.79
C SER A 460 -3.20 -29.66 2.05
N GLY A 461 -3.41 -30.25 3.24
CA GLY A 461 -3.70 -29.52 4.50
C GLY A 461 -4.96 -28.63 4.48
N PRO A 462 -5.34 -28.01 5.62
CA PRO A 462 -6.48 -27.09 5.68
C PRO A 462 -6.21 -25.77 4.92
N PRO A 463 -7.27 -25.06 4.48
CA PRO A 463 -7.14 -23.73 3.90
C PRO A 463 -6.37 -22.76 4.79
N LYS A 464 -5.48 -21.97 4.19
CA LYS A 464 -4.63 -20.99 4.88
C LYS A 464 -5.14 -19.57 4.66
N ALA A 465 -5.23 -18.77 5.73
CA ALA A 465 -5.65 -17.37 5.66
C ALA A 465 -4.77 -16.50 4.73
N ILE A 466 -3.51 -16.90 4.48
CA ILE A 466 -2.62 -16.27 3.50
C ILE A 466 -3.21 -16.21 2.08
N GLY A 467 -4.10 -17.14 1.72
CA GLY A 467 -4.81 -17.09 0.44
C GLY A 467 -5.65 -15.81 0.32
N GLY A 468 -6.30 -15.40 1.42
CA GLY A 468 -6.98 -14.11 1.53
C GLY A 468 -6.02 -12.94 1.28
N PHE A 469 -4.84 -12.95 1.90
CA PHE A 469 -3.82 -11.92 1.70
C PHE A 469 -3.40 -11.80 0.22
N PHE A 470 -3.16 -12.93 -0.46
CA PHE A 470 -2.74 -12.94 -1.87
C PHE A 470 -3.82 -12.45 -2.84
N VAL A 471 -5.11 -12.60 -2.53
CA VAL A 471 -6.20 -12.21 -3.43
C VAL A 471 -6.74 -10.80 -3.19
N ILE A 472 -6.40 -10.15 -2.06
CA ILE A 472 -6.83 -8.78 -1.74
C ILE A 472 -6.57 -7.81 -2.90
N TRP A 473 -5.37 -7.83 -3.48
CA TRP A 473 -4.99 -6.89 -4.54
C TRP A 473 -5.72 -7.13 -5.86
N ALA A 474 -6.03 -8.38 -6.19
CA ALA A 474 -6.83 -8.72 -7.36
C ALA A 474 -8.27 -8.21 -7.18
N LEU A 475 -8.89 -8.50 -6.03
CA LEU A 475 -10.24 -8.01 -5.69
C LEU A 475 -10.31 -6.48 -5.66
N PHE A 476 -9.29 -5.82 -5.11
CA PHE A 476 -9.19 -4.37 -5.12
C PHE A 476 -9.11 -3.83 -6.56
N SER A 477 -8.27 -4.42 -7.40
CA SER A 477 -8.12 -4.04 -8.82
C SER A 477 -9.44 -4.22 -9.59
N ILE A 478 -10.13 -5.35 -9.41
CA ILE A 478 -11.46 -5.61 -9.99
C ILE A 478 -12.45 -4.54 -9.53
N SER A 479 -12.49 -4.23 -8.23
CA SER A 479 -13.46 -3.28 -7.68
C SER A 479 -13.29 -1.84 -8.17
N ASN A 480 -12.14 -1.50 -8.74
CA ASN A 480 -11.75 -0.15 -9.14
C ASN A 480 -11.60 0.06 -10.65
N THR A 481 -11.57 -1.01 -11.46
CA THR A 481 -11.47 -0.86 -12.91
C THR A 481 -12.82 -0.45 -13.54
N ASP A 482 -12.78 0.22 -14.69
CA ASP A 482 -13.97 0.59 -15.49
C ASP A 482 -14.51 -0.57 -16.32
N PHE A 483 -13.74 -1.64 -16.50
CA PHE A 483 -14.05 -2.75 -17.41
C PHE A 483 -14.90 -3.85 -16.75
N VAL A 484 -15.70 -3.52 -15.73
CA VAL A 484 -16.49 -4.49 -14.95
C VAL A 484 -17.91 -4.03 -14.72
N SER A 485 -18.81 -5.00 -14.64
CA SER A 485 -20.20 -4.76 -14.28
C SER A 485 -20.34 -4.33 -12.80
N ASP A 486 -21.46 -3.68 -12.48
CA ASP A 486 -21.76 -3.28 -11.11
C ASP A 486 -21.94 -4.49 -10.18
N SER A 487 -22.43 -5.62 -10.68
CA SER A 487 -22.57 -6.86 -9.91
C SER A 487 -21.21 -7.46 -9.55
N GLN A 488 -20.29 -7.58 -10.50
CA GLN A 488 -18.91 -8.03 -10.25
C GLN A 488 -18.21 -7.09 -9.27
N ARG A 489 -18.39 -5.78 -9.42
CA ARG A 489 -17.82 -4.78 -8.51
C ARG A 489 -18.34 -4.93 -7.08
N ALA A 490 -19.66 -5.07 -6.93
CA ALA A 490 -20.30 -5.28 -5.63
C ALA A 490 -19.86 -6.59 -4.99
N TRP A 491 -19.77 -7.67 -5.79
CA TRP A 491 -19.25 -8.96 -5.37
C TRP A 491 -17.82 -8.85 -4.84
N SER A 492 -16.90 -8.23 -5.60
CA SER A 492 -15.50 -8.11 -5.20
C SER A 492 -15.33 -7.34 -3.90
N LYS A 493 -16.12 -6.28 -3.69
CA LYS A 493 -16.17 -5.56 -2.42
C LYS A 493 -16.71 -6.42 -1.28
N GLY A 494 -17.74 -7.21 -1.54
CA GLY A 494 -18.27 -8.21 -0.61
C GLY A 494 -17.22 -9.24 -0.20
N ARG A 495 -16.41 -9.72 -1.16
CA ARG A 495 -15.30 -10.64 -0.86
C ARG A 495 -14.18 -9.99 -0.05
N LEU A 496 -13.85 -8.72 -0.30
CA LEU A 496 -12.94 -7.97 0.57
C LEU A 496 -13.48 -7.85 2.01
N MET A 497 -14.78 -7.62 2.17
CA MET A 497 -15.42 -7.62 3.48
C MET A 497 -15.34 -8.98 4.16
N TYR A 498 -15.62 -10.07 3.44
CA TYR A 498 -15.43 -11.42 3.97
C TYR A 498 -13.99 -11.69 4.43
N ILE A 499 -12.99 -11.26 3.66
CA ILE A 499 -11.58 -11.45 4.03
C ILE A 499 -11.28 -10.73 5.36
N SER A 500 -11.79 -9.52 5.55
CA SER A 500 -11.65 -8.83 6.83
C SER A 500 -12.45 -9.51 7.95
N GLU A 501 -13.70 -9.86 7.70
CA GLU A 501 -14.63 -10.31 8.74
C GLU A 501 -14.42 -11.76 9.16
N THR A 502 -13.95 -12.61 8.25
CA THR A 502 -13.79 -14.05 8.47
C THR A 502 -12.33 -14.45 8.66
N LEU A 503 -11.42 -13.90 7.83
CA LEU A 503 -9.98 -14.22 7.92
C LEU A 503 -9.21 -13.27 8.83
N GLY A 504 -9.81 -12.17 9.26
CA GLY A 504 -9.21 -11.23 10.20
C GLY A 504 -8.17 -10.29 9.57
N LEU A 505 -8.18 -10.13 8.25
CA LEU A 505 -7.30 -9.22 7.51
C LEU A 505 -7.98 -7.86 7.33
N ASN A 506 -7.93 -7.00 8.35
CA ASN A 506 -8.72 -5.76 8.40
C ASN A 506 -8.41 -4.77 7.27
N HIS A 507 -7.21 -4.83 6.69
CA HIS A 507 -6.85 -4.00 5.53
C HIS A 507 -7.82 -4.18 4.34
N ALA A 508 -8.37 -5.39 4.13
CA ALA A 508 -9.34 -5.64 3.07
C ALA A 508 -10.61 -4.77 3.22
N LYS A 509 -11.06 -4.52 4.44
CA LYS A 509 -12.21 -3.63 4.74
C LYS A 509 -11.89 -2.15 4.51
N VAL A 510 -10.63 -1.74 4.65
CA VAL A 510 -10.21 -0.38 4.28
C VAL A 510 -10.29 -0.23 2.76
N LEU A 511 -9.79 -1.21 2.01
CA LEU A 511 -9.79 -1.22 0.55
C LEU A 511 -11.19 -1.28 -0.06
N SER A 512 -12.14 -2.00 0.54
CA SER A 512 -13.52 -2.10 0.02
C SER A 512 -14.27 -0.75 0.00
N LYS A 513 -13.85 0.20 0.83
CA LYS A 513 -14.44 1.54 0.95
C LYS A 513 -14.04 2.49 -0.19
N PHE A 514 -12.96 2.19 -0.93
CA PHE A 514 -12.54 3.03 -2.05
C PHE A 514 -13.58 3.00 -3.18
N GLN A 515 -13.75 4.14 -3.85
CA GLN A 515 -14.66 4.30 -4.98
C GLN A 515 -13.89 4.82 -6.20
N LEU A 516 -12.83 4.11 -6.59
CA LEU A 516 -12.03 4.47 -7.75
C LEU A 516 -12.65 3.93 -9.04
N ARG A 517 -12.32 4.57 -10.14
CA ARG A 517 -12.72 4.24 -11.52
C ARG A 517 -11.52 4.46 -12.44
N LEU A 518 -10.84 3.37 -12.79
CA LEU A 518 -9.60 3.36 -13.54
C LEU A 518 -9.78 2.66 -14.90
N PRO A 519 -9.29 3.25 -16.01
CA PRO A 519 -8.45 4.45 -16.08
C PRO A 519 -9.20 5.80 -16.14
N SER A 520 -10.54 5.84 -16.18
CA SER A 520 -11.30 7.06 -16.50
C SER A 520 -11.06 8.25 -15.56
N MET A 521 -10.94 8.04 -14.25
CA MET A 521 -10.62 9.13 -13.31
C MET A 521 -9.24 9.73 -13.58
N VAL A 522 -8.27 8.90 -13.96
CA VAL A 522 -6.91 9.34 -14.25
C VAL A 522 -6.86 10.07 -15.59
N ILE A 523 -7.56 9.57 -16.61
CA ILE A 523 -7.72 10.27 -17.89
C ILE A 523 -8.34 11.66 -17.69
N ARG A 524 -9.38 11.75 -16.86
CA ARG A 524 -10.02 13.03 -16.53
C ARG A 524 -9.03 13.98 -15.86
N ARG A 525 -8.23 13.50 -14.90
CA ARG A 525 -7.19 14.29 -14.25
C ARG A 525 -6.15 14.78 -15.26
N ASP A 526 -5.63 13.89 -16.10
CA ASP A 526 -4.63 14.23 -17.13
C ASP A 526 -5.17 15.33 -18.09
N ALA A 527 -6.46 15.28 -18.43
CA ALA A 527 -7.10 16.31 -19.25
C ALA A 527 -7.22 17.68 -18.54
N LEU A 528 -7.56 17.69 -17.24
CA LEU A 528 -7.71 18.94 -16.46
C LEU A 528 -6.39 19.71 -16.35
N VAL A 529 -5.25 19.04 -16.27
CA VAL A 529 -3.92 19.66 -16.22
C VAL A 529 -3.63 20.48 -17.50
N HIS A 530 -4.23 20.10 -18.63
CA HIS A 530 -4.02 20.76 -19.93
C HIS A 530 -5.06 21.83 -20.27
N THR A 531 -6.04 22.06 -19.39
CA THR A 531 -7.10 23.05 -19.64
C THR A 531 -6.68 24.38 -18.99
N PRO A 532 -6.51 25.50 -19.73
CA PRO A 532 -6.28 26.79 -19.09
C PRO A 532 -7.49 27.14 -18.22
N PRO A 533 -7.29 27.76 -17.03
CA PRO A 533 -8.42 28.10 -16.17
C PRO A 533 -9.36 29.04 -16.92
N THR A 534 -10.56 28.56 -17.25
CA THR A 534 -11.63 29.41 -17.77
C THR A 534 -12.02 30.44 -16.72
N SER A 535 -12.29 31.68 -17.14
CA SER A 535 -12.71 32.82 -16.31
C SER A 535 -13.93 32.55 -15.43
N GLN A 536 -14.70 31.49 -15.68
CA GLN A 536 -15.78 31.01 -14.80
C GLN A 536 -15.31 30.33 -13.51
N MET A 537 -14.03 29.94 -13.40
CA MET A 537 -13.46 29.38 -12.17
C MET A 537 -12.91 30.45 -11.21
N MET A 538 -12.98 31.74 -11.59
CA MET A 538 -12.53 32.90 -10.81
C MET A 538 -13.67 33.85 -10.43
N ALA A 539 -14.88 33.35 -10.16
CA ALA A 539 -15.94 34.13 -9.51
C ALA A 539 -16.05 33.70 -8.04
N PRO A 540 -15.83 34.60 -7.06
CA PRO A 540 -15.66 34.21 -5.68
C PRO A 540 -16.99 33.89 -5.00
N THR A 541 -16.92 32.86 -4.16
CA THR A 541 -17.65 32.71 -2.91
C THR A 541 -17.61 34.01 -2.09
N MET A 542 -18.53 34.92 -2.40
CA MET A 542 -18.89 36.09 -1.61
C MET A 542 -20.40 36.01 -1.35
N SER A 543 -20.81 35.08 -0.50
CA SER A 543 -22.09 35.12 0.25
C SER A 543 -22.30 33.85 1.05
N ARG A 544 -21.64 33.76 2.20
CA ARG A 544 -22.24 33.27 3.46
C ARG A 544 -21.22 33.43 4.58
N GLY A 545 -21.52 34.39 5.45
CA GLY A 545 -20.73 34.64 6.65
C GLY A 545 -20.72 33.43 7.57
N TYR A 546 -19.54 33.14 8.11
CA TYR A 546 -19.41 32.42 9.36
C TYR A 546 -18.17 32.93 10.08
N THR A 547 -18.39 33.56 11.23
CA THR A 547 -17.39 34.04 12.17
C THR A 547 -16.79 32.86 12.96
N PRO A 548 -15.46 32.72 13.07
CA PRO A 548 -14.84 31.80 14.01
C PRO A 548 -14.79 32.44 15.41
N PRO A 549 -14.93 31.67 16.51
CA PRO A 549 -14.63 32.17 17.85
C PRO A 549 -13.13 32.31 18.06
N ALA A 550 -12.75 33.39 18.75
CA ALA A 550 -11.39 33.77 19.10
C ALA A 550 -10.84 33.03 20.34
N HIS A 551 -9.54 33.26 20.58
CA HIS A 551 -8.63 32.84 21.68
C HIS A 551 -7.62 31.75 21.27
N THR A 552 -6.29 31.92 21.33
CA THR A 552 -5.41 32.99 21.86
C THR A 552 -4.04 32.84 21.18
N GLN A 553 -3.44 33.96 20.75
CA GLN A 553 -2.12 34.06 20.13
C GLN A 553 -1.00 34.15 21.18
N HIS A 554 0.14 33.51 20.92
CA HIS A 554 1.46 34.02 21.32
C HIS A 554 2.16 34.56 20.06
N HIS A 555 2.51 35.84 20.10
CA HIS A 555 3.16 36.57 19.01
C HIS A 555 4.66 36.25 18.92
N THR A 556 5.19 36.19 17.69
CA THR A 556 6.60 36.49 17.40
C THR A 556 6.61 37.68 16.46
N THR A 557 7.32 38.75 16.85
CA THR A 557 7.29 40.05 16.17
C THR A 557 8.29 40.12 15.00
N THR A 558 7.95 40.95 14.01
CA THR A 558 8.66 41.21 12.74
C THR A 558 10.14 41.57 12.91
N GLN A 559 10.56 42.00 14.10
CA GLN A 559 11.94 42.36 14.42
C GLN A 559 12.88 41.13 14.50
N THR A 560 12.36 39.97 14.91
CA THR A 560 13.12 38.71 14.99
C THR A 560 13.45 38.16 13.60
N ILE A 561 12.54 38.33 12.63
CA ILE A 561 12.73 37.90 11.24
C ILE A 561 13.77 38.80 10.55
N HIS A 562 13.80 40.10 10.87
CA HIS A 562 14.76 41.02 10.27
C HIS A 562 16.20 40.80 10.75
N ASN A 563 16.39 40.43 12.02
CA ASN A 563 17.71 40.12 12.58
C ASN A 563 18.30 38.82 12.03
N ILE A 564 17.45 37.81 11.79
CA ILE A 564 17.89 36.53 11.19
C ILE A 564 18.30 36.73 9.72
N ALA A 565 17.58 37.57 8.98
CA ALA A 565 17.93 37.89 7.59
C ALA A 565 19.25 38.68 7.47
N ALA A 566 19.54 39.59 8.41
CA ALA A 566 20.79 40.35 8.44
C ALA A 566 22.02 39.45 8.74
N GLN A 567 21.84 38.43 9.58
CA GLN A 567 22.91 37.49 9.96
C GLN A 567 23.31 36.58 8.79
N HIS A 568 22.34 36.12 7.99
CA HIS A 568 22.60 35.32 6.78
C HIS A 568 23.23 36.13 5.63
N GLN A 569 22.99 37.44 5.56
CA GLN A 569 23.62 38.32 4.57
C GLN A 569 25.09 38.62 4.90
N ALA A 570 25.46 38.72 6.18
CA ALA A 570 26.84 38.91 6.62
C ALA A 570 27.71 37.66 6.37
N GLU A 571 27.15 36.45 6.57
CA GLU A 571 27.84 35.18 6.30
C GLU A 571 28.08 34.94 4.80
N ALA A 572 27.14 35.35 3.93
CA ALA A 572 27.28 35.26 2.48
C ALA A 572 28.33 36.23 1.91
N GLN A 573 28.49 37.42 2.52
CA GLN A 573 29.50 38.40 2.10
C GLN A 573 30.91 38.01 2.53
N ALA A 574 31.08 37.32 3.66
CA ALA A 574 32.38 36.78 4.09
C ALA A 574 32.89 35.65 3.18
N GLN A 575 31.99 34.83 2.62
CA GLN A 575 32.34 33.77 1.67
C GLN A 575 32.67 34.29 0.27
N ALA A 576 32.08 35.41 -0.16
CA ALA A 576 32.37 36.02 -1.46
C ALA A 576 33.74 36.73 -1.51
N ALA A 577 34.22 37.26 -0.39
CA ALA A 577 35.51 37.98 -0.32
C ALA A 577 36.74 37.06 -0.42
N GLN A 578 36.61 35.76 -0.10
CA GLN A 578 37.73 34.80 -0.21
C GLN A 578 37.93 34.23 -1.63
N TYR A 579 36.96 34.39 -2.54
CA TYR A 579 37.02 33.84 -3.90
C TYR A 579 37.56 34.81 -4.96
N GLN A 580 37.84 36.08 -4.62
CA GLN A 580 38.30 37.12 -5.56
C GLN A 580 39.79 37.47 -5.48
N ALA A 581 40.58 36.81 -4.63
CA ALA A 581 42.01 37.10 -4.48
C ALA A 581 42.90 35.99 -5.06
N GLN A 582 42.70 35.59 -6.33
CA GLN A 582 43.73 34.94 -7.16
C GLN A 582 43.26 34.69 -8.60
N THR A 583 43.34 35.72 -9.43
CA THR A 583 43.73 35.58 -10.85
C THR A 583 44.42 36.87 -11.26
N PRO A 584 45.49 36.82 -12.08
CA PRO A 584 45.32 37.39 -13.42
C PRO A 584 45.99 36.57 -14.54
N GLY A 585 45.29 36.47 -15.69
CA GLY A 585 45.82 36.05 -17.00
C GLY A 585 46.49 37.25 -17.75
N PRO A 586 46.37 37.40 -19.09
CA PRO A 586 45.86 36.48 -20.12
C PRO A 586 46.60 36.56 -21.52
N GLN A 587 46.02 35.90 -22.55
CA GLN A 587 46.10 36.16 -24.02
C GLN A 587 47.37 35.67 -24.79
N THR A 588 47.36 35.09 -26.02
CA THR A 588 46.37 35.00 -27.12
C THR A 588 46.82 33.97 -28.19
N GLN A 589 45.86 33.21 -28.74
CA GLN A 589 45.61 32.88 -30.16
C GLN A 589 46.62 32.20 -31.14
N TYR A 590 46.07 31.14 -31.78
CA TYR A 590 46.19 30.68 -33.18
C TYR A 590 47.53 30.16 -33.75
N GLN A 591 47.61 28.85 -34.08
CA GLN A 591 47.53 28.26 -35.44
C GLN A 591 48.32 26.93 -35.61
N ASN A 592 47.65 25.97 -36.25
CA ASN A 592 48.10 24.95 -37.21
C ASN A 592 49.33 24.02 -36.98
N GLN A 593 49.01 22.71 -37.04
CA GLN A 593 49.55 21.65 -37.90
C GLN A 593 51.05 21.27 -37.91
N ASN A 594 51.22 19.94 -37.80
CA ASN A 594 52.18 19.04 -38.48
C ASN A 594 53.60 18.78 -37.92
N TRP A 595 53.77 17.51 -37.50
CA TRP A 595 54.77 16.51 -37.90
C TRP A 595 56.24 16.88 -38.22
N TYR A 596 57.12 16.07 -37.57
CA TYR A 596 58.44 15.55 -37.98
C TYR A 596 59.77 16.34 -37.75
N GLN A 597 60.69 15.61 -37.10
CA GLN A 597 62.17 15.52 -37.25
C GLN A 597 63.10 16.57 -36.58
N ASN A 598 63.82 16.11 -35.53
CA ASN A 598 65.29 15.99 -35.36
C ASN A 598 66.26 16.78 -36.29
N PRO A 599 67.56 16.94 -35.93
CA PRO A 599 68.19 17.27 -34.64
C PRO A 599 69.39 18.26 -34.80
N SER A 600 70.18 18.38 -33.73
CA SER A 600 71.63 18.71 -33.69
C SER A 600 72.07 20.18 -33.83
N ALA A 601 72.72 20.71 -32.79
CA ALA A 601 74.19 20.73 -32.64
C ALA A 601 74.63 21.84 -31.65
N SER A 602 75.35 21.42 -30.60
CA SER A 602 76.32 22.21 -29.82
C SER A 602 77.49 22.68 -30.74
N PRO A 603 78.55 23.42 -30.32
CA PRO A 603 79.08 23.58 -28.95
C PRO A 603 79.81 24.91 -28.58
N GLY A 604 80.34 24.95 -27.35
CA GLY A 604 81.46 25.79 -26.91
C GLY A 604 81.05 27.07 -26.19
N SER A 605 81.74 27.61 -25.19
CA SER A 605 82.94 27.22 -24.45
C SER A 605 83.18 28.29 -23.36
N MET A 606 83.88 27.93 -22.28
CA MET A 606 84.76 28.79 -21.43
C MET A 606 84.10 29.87 -20.54
N SER A 607 84.24 29.74 -19.21
CA SER A 607 85.29 30.39 -18.37
C SER A 607 84.72 31.68 -17.73
N THR A 608 84.89 32.11 -16.48
CA THR A 608 85.89 31.92 -15.42
C THR A 608 85.39 32.66 -14.17
N ARG A 609 85.81 32.19 -12.96
CA ARG A 609 86.14 32.98 -11.74
C ARG A 609 85.03 33.82 -11.06
N SER A 610 85.01 34.07 -9.75
CA SER A 610 85.68 33.55 -8.54
C SER A 610 85.28 34.45 -7.35
N LEU A 611 85.46 33.94 -6.12
CA LEU A 611 85.68 34.64 -4.83
C LEU A 611 84.41 35.20 -4.13
N SER A 612 83.97 34.63 -2.99
CA SER A 612 84.50 34.73 -1.60
C SER A 612 83.61 35.70 -0.79
N ASN A 613 83.30 35.58 0.50
CA ASN A 613 83.93 34.88 1.62
C ASN A 613 82.97 34.95 2.85
N SER A 614 83.11 33.99 3.80
CA SER A 614 83.01 34.10 5.28
C SER A 614 81.75 34.71 5.96
N SER A 615 81.21 34.28 7.11
CA SER A 615 81.65 33.43 8.25
C SER A 615 80.54 33.44 9.35
N GLY A 616 80.49 32.42 10.22
CA GLY A 616 80.20 32.64 11.67
C GLY A 616 79.00 31.95 12.36
N ALA A 617 79.23 30.74 12.89
CA ALA A 617 78.87 30.16 14.21
C ALA A 617 77.51 30.35 14.94
N SER A 618 76.80 29.21 15.13
CA SER A 618 76.29 28.55 16.38
C SER A 618 75.27 29.22 17.36
N PRO A 619 74.58 28.50 18.28
CA PRO A 619 73.88 27.18 18.21
C PRO A 619 72.54 27.09 19.07
N ILE A 620 71.94 25.89 19.16
CA ILE A 620 71.08 25.32 20.26
C ILE A 620 69.51 25.39 20.21
N MET A 621 68.93 24.17 20.12
CA MET A 621 67.75 23.54 20.77
C MET A 621 66.26 23.62 20.31
N ASN A 622 65.74 22.39 20.25
CA ASN A 622 64.38 21.82 20.40
C ASN A 622 63.35 21.88 19.25
N PRO A 623 62.79 20.71 18.83
CA PRO A 623 61.74 20.65 17.81
C PRO A 623 60.34 20.70 18.44
N PRO A 624 59.32 21.28 17.78
CA PRO A 624 57.95 21.03 18.14
C PRO A 624 57.25 20.10 17.13
N ILE A 625 56.85 18.94 17.66
CA ILE A 625 55.47 18.40 17.64
C ILE A 625 54.72 18.47 16.30
N VAL A 626 54.57 17.30 15.66
CA VAL A 626 53.61 17.03 14.58
C VAL A 626 52.24 16.68 15.16
N PRO A 627 51.15 17.28 14.65
CA PRO A 627 49.94 16.52 14.35
C PRO A 627 49.35 16.95 12.97
N ILE A 628 48.56 16.23 12.19
CA ILE A 628 47.78 14.99 12.30
C ILE A 628 47.47 14.57 10.84
N TYR A 629 47.45 13.25 10.63
CA TYR A 629 47.04 12.51 9.43
C TYR A 629 46.01 13.23 8.52
N THR A 630 46.41 13.62 7.31
CA THR A 630 45.46 13.90 6.23
C THR A 630 44.92 12.58 5.68
N MET A 631 43.60 12.40 5.72
CA MET A 631 42.97 11.19 5.18
C MET A 631 43.29 11.05 3.70
N ASN A 632 43.76 9.88 3.30
CA ASN A 632 44.07 9.60 1.90
C ASN A 632 42.77 9.60 1.06
N PRO A 633 42.85 9.67 -0.28
CA PRO A 633 41.67 9.76 -1.15
C PRO A 633 40.67 8.60 -1.00
N LEU A 634 41.14 7.41 -0.63
CA LEU A 634 40.29 6.25 -0.33
C LEU A 634 39.53 6.46 0.99
N GLN A 635 40.21 6.95 2.02
CA GLN A 635 39.60 7.27 3.31
C GLN A 635 38.61 8.43 3.22
N GLN A 636 38.87 9.44 2.37
CA GLN A 636 37.92 10.52 2.09
C GLN A 636 36.67 10.01 1.36
N ARG A 637 36.85 9.10 0.38
CA ARG A 637 35.73 8.45 -0.31
C ARG A 637 34.91 7.58 0.64
N GLU A 638 35.57 6.84 1.54
CA GLU A 638 34.91 6.05 2.58
C GLU A 638 34.19 6.93 3.61
N ALA A 639 34.77 8.07 4.01
CA ALA A 639 34.15 9.01 4.94
C ALA A 639 32.92 9.67 4.32
N MET A 640 33.01 10.10 3.05
CA MET A 640 31.88 10.65 2.30
C MET A 640 30.77 9.59 2.11
N GLN A 641 31.14 8.34 1.82
CA GLN A 641 30.19 7.24 1.76
C GLN A 641 29.53 6.94 3.11
N ARG A 642 30.29 6.99 4.22
CA ARG A 642 29.74 6.84 5.58
C ARG A 642 28.79 7.97 5.95
N GLU A 643 29.14 9.22 5.64
CA GLU A 643 28.29 10.38 5.94
C GLU A 643 26.99 10.36 5.12
N THR A 644 27.09 10.07 3.82
CA THR A 644 25.93 9.87 2.94
C THR A 644 25.05 8.74 3.46
N TRP A 645 25.68 7.67 3.92
CA TRP A 645 25.01 6.51 4.51
C TRP A 645 24.34 6.83 5.85
N GLU A 646 24.96 7.62 6.72
CA GLU A 646 24.38 8.07 7.99
C GLU A 646 23.17 8.98 7.77
N LYS A 647 23.23 9.85 6.77
CA LYS A 647 22.11 10.71 6.36
C LYS A 647 20.94 9.89 5.81
N GLU A 648 21.23 8.90 4.96
CA GLU A 648 20.21 7.98 4.45
C GLU A 648 19.62 7.15 5.59
N ARG A 649 20.43 6.59 6.49
CA ARG A 649 20.00 5.86 7.70
C ARG A 649 19.09 6.70 8.60
N LYS A 650 19.43 7.95 8.91
CA LYS A 650 18.58 8.84 9.74
C LYS A 650 17.22 9.10 9.08
N ASN A 651 17.18 9.27 7.77
CA ASN A 651 15.93 9.42 7.04
C ASN A 651 15.08 8.14 7.04
N LEU A 652 15.72 6.96 6.99
CA LEU A 652 15.04 5.67 7.07
C LEU A 652 14.43 5.40 8.44
N LEU A 653 15.18 5.72 9.50
CA LEU A 653 14.69 5.67 10.88
C LEU A 653 13.44 6.55 11.06
N LYS A 654 13.43 7.74 10.44
CA LYS A 654 12.29 8.65 10.48
C LYS A 654 11.07 8.13 9.71
N LYS A 655 11.28 7.44 8.59
CA LYS A 655 10.19 6.82 7.80
C LYS A 655 9.62 5.58 8.47
N ALA A 656 10.47 4.78 9.14
CA ALA A 656 10.07 3.58 9.85
C ALA A 656 9.32 3.88 11.17
N SER A 657 9.46 5.07 11.77
CA SER A 657 8.88 5.42 13.07
C SER A 657 7.44 5.95 13.04
N ASN A 658 6.75 5.87 11.91
CA ASN A 658 5.30 6.10 11.75
C ASN A 658 4.75 7.47 12.24
N GLN A 659 5.57 8.52 12.32
CA GLN A 659 5.04 9.89 12.47
C GLN A 659 4.57 10.40 11.10
N GLN A 660 3.26 10.34 10.82
CA GLN A 660 2.55 11.37 10.01
C GLN A 660 1.04 11.09 9.88
N GLY A 661 0.25 11.89 10.60
CA GLY A 661 -1.18 12.11 10.33
C GLY A 661 -1.46 12.94 9.06
N ASP A 662 -0.42 13.49 8.42
CA ASP A 662 -0.54 14.28 7.19
C ASP A 662 -0.73 13.45 5.92
N SER A 663 -0.68 12.12 6.01
CA SER A 663 -0.51 11.29 4.82
C SER A 663 -1.77 11.17 3.97
N VAL A 664 -2.97 11.23 4.55
CA VAL A 664 -4.23 11.01 3.80
C VAL A 664 -4.60 12.21 2.93
N GLU A 665 -4.45 13.44 3.44
CA GLU A 665 -4.62 14.66 2.64
C GLU A 665 -3.46 14.86 1.66
N ARG A 666 -2.20 14.53 2.04
CA ARG A 666 -1.08 14.51 1.08
C ARG A 666 -1.22 13.41 0.03
N LEU A 667 -1.87 12.28 0.29
CA LEU A 667 -2.06 11.21 -0.70
C LEU A 667 -3.27 11.46 -1.58
N LEU A 668 -4.38 12.01 -1.06
CA LEU A 668 -5.45 12.54 -1.90
C LEU A 668 -4.90 13.70 -2.75
N ALA A 669 -4.08 14.59 -2.19
CA ALA A 669 -3.37 15.60 -2.97
C ALA A 669 -2.36 14.99 -3.94
N ASN A 670 -1.52 14.01 -3.58
CA ASN A 670 -0.55 13.41 -4.51
C ASN A 670 -1.18 12.46 -5.55
N TYR A 671 -2.37 11.92 -5.29
CA TYR A 671 -3.12 11.08 -6.23
C TYR A 671 -4.03 11.92 -7.14
N LEU A 672 -4.48 13.10 -6.67
CA LEU A 672 -5.31 14.05 -7.42
C LEU A 672 -4.52 15.26 -8.00
N GLN A 673 -3.29 15.53 -7.57
CA GLN A 673 -2.39 16.60 -8.05
C GLN A 673 -1.09 16.11 -8.71
N VAL A 674 -0.97 14.83 -9.08
CA VAL A 674 0.12 14.36 -9.98
C VAL A 674 -0.50 13.73 -11.21
#